data_AF-A0A917HFI6-F1
#
_entry.id   AF-A0A917HFI6-F1
#
_cell.length_a   1.000
_cell.length_b   1.000
_cell.length_c   1.000
_cell.angle_alpha   90.00
_cell.angle_beta   90.00
_cell.angle_gamma   90.00
#
_symmetry.space_group_name_H-M   'P 1'
#
loop_
_entity.id
_entity.type
_entity.pdbx_description
1 polymer ?
#
loop_
_entity_poly.entity_id
_entity_poly.type
_entity_poly.pdbx_seq_one_letter_code
_entity_poly.pdbx_strand_id
1 'polypeptide(L)'
;MKRFILLLPLVLWLAVALPAAMFAAAVPDKPEGHIQDAAAMFDDNRLDELEQAAQSGLYQFYVLTINSLDGEDSAAFATKAYKTWKLQTGDVLLVISKNERRIEMNFNNPGLQAAIDQLPNDYDGNGDGTESKLTELVNLHFIPSARNGDFVQASLSLMDAVNLLEAPPVTETPDEGQTGAVGSGSESGSGGSGASQGNGGNVGSDRPSVTNPSVHQQPVLESSRSQQGLNFLWVIIICALIGVLWAAAVSFFKLRKLARQKERTGRLMVEVEHANADLKPFVGLTQGKTEQLVASIDRSLSELIVSLDQLRTKSESERIFPLHYPKLNAVHDALKAALDDSESKLSELRGEIGRIVEADANVRKTTDDLHERLPELRKQTDEWRNRLSYPLPLIYAELDRLGIKLEEADRLEVFDPIEADRIATESWTDSGTLLGHIGSIERYMSKHRDFAAVTEERRAEMERITDENGIRKAIMRLNPFALLDQARTVMEKLHERLREGAMDQVIQLGDEADRLLAEAVGIANRQAELKKLNRKDIDYLEEKQHPFKQDIAELEQQFGYIRATYSQHHWLQLHERFEQMKTDVQEAARQLPELNLLTGDGEQHYDRARELIDGWLGRYHECDDTIADCRGSFRELDERQQRAKRSVDSLWSQFEGIQSLVRREALPLNQGWQQSYTAIEEAYRKLSSVWSLPPLHMDEIESELQQFDSDVHALQGQVNRKLEEKREAERRMREAQAMYDTVYRRAGSKINRHSYSSNFTSLSEHTKQMIAAGMYAQAINEMAGLTRIVDQMHRDYEAVEAEERRAEMMRQQQQSSSSSSNSSGGGSWDSGSSGGSSNNGGNSSGGSNW
;
A
#
# COMPACT_ATOMS: atom_id res chain seq x y z
N MET A 1 -52.67 22.60 -33.37
CA MET A 1 -51.91 21.52 -32.70
C MET A 1 -50.62 21.20 -33.47
N LYS A 2 -49.58 22.06 -33.39
CA LYS A 2 -48.25 21.81 -34.02
C LYS A 2 -47.04 22.21 -33.16
N ARG A 3 -47.26 22.67 -31.91
CA ARG A 3 -46.19 23.10 -30.99
C ARG A 3 -45.76 22.04 -29.96
N PHE A 4 -46.49 20.93 -29.83
CA PHE A 4 -46.18 19.85 -28.87
C PHE A 4 -45.34 18.70 -29.45
N ILE A 5 -45.27 18.54 -30.78
CA ILE A 5 -44.53 17.45 -31.44
C ILE A 5 -43.01 17.67 -31.39
N LEU A 6 -42.55 18.90 -31.16
CA LEU A 6 -41.11 19.26 -31.10
C LEU A 6 -40.49 19.19 -29.69
N LEU A 7 -41.29 19.12 -28.62
CA LEU A 7 -40.79 19.03 -27.24
C LEU A 7 -40.54 17.58 -26.80
N LEU A 8 -41.29 16.61 -27.33
CA LEU A 8 -41.18 15.21 -26.97
C LEU A 8 -39.80 14.57 -27.29
N PRO A 9 -39.15 14.82 -28.46
CA PRO A 9 -37.79 14.31 -28.67
C PRO A 9 -36.74 15.03 -27.81
N LEU A 10 -36.95 16.30 -27.43
CA LEU A 10 -36.02 17.04 -26.58
C LEU A 10 -36.00 16.46 -25.16
N VAL A 11 -37.17 16.19 -24.58
CA VAL A 11 -37.31 15.59 -23.24
C VAL A 11 -36.83 14.13 -23.24
N LEU A 12 -37.08 13.36 -24.30
CA LEU A 12 -36.59 11.99 -24.42
C LEU A 12 -35.05 11.93 -24.57
N TRP A 13 -34.43 12.92 -25.23
CA TRP A 13 -32.97 13.01 -25.34
C TRP A 13 -32.33 13.47 -24.01
N LEU A 14 -32.98 14.37 -23.27
CA LEU A 14 -32.53 14.81 -21.95
C LEU A 14 -32.60 13.68 -20.90
N ALA A 15 -33.58 12.77 -21.01
CA ALA A 15 -33.73 11.63 -20.11
C ALA A 15 -32.75 10.47 -20.38
N VAL A 16 -32.12 10.41 -21.55
CA VAL A 16 -31.13 9.39 -21.93
C VAL A 16 -29.68 9.90 -21.78
N ALA A 17 -29.49 11.20 -21.60
CA ALA A 17 -28.19 11.86 -21.43
C ALA A 17 -27.79 12.14 -19.97
N LEU A 18 -28.50 11.55 -18.99
CA LEU A 18 -28.04 11.46 -17.61
C LEU A 18 -27.38 10.09 -17.40
N PRO A 19 -26.04 9.96 -17.56
CA PRO A 19 -25.36 8.94 -16.80
C PRO A 19 -25.62 9.26 -15.31
N ALA A 20 -26.04 8.26 -14.55
CA ALA A 20 -25.93 8.33 -13.10
C ALA A 20 -24.43 8.34 -12.79
N ALA A 21 -23.84 9.54 -12.75
CA ALA A 21 -22.56 9.75 -12.11
C ALA A 21 -22.78 9.44 -10.63
N MET A 22 -22.52 8.19 -10.25
CA MET A 22 -22.09 7.92 -8.88
C MET A 22 -20.83 8.75 -8.72
N PHE A 23 -20.97 9.86 -7.99
CA PHE A 23 -19.84 10.70 -7.61
C PHE A 23 -19.03 9.87 -6.62
N ALA A 24 -18.05 9.12 -7.14
CA ALA A 24 -17.04 8.52 -6.31
C ALA A 24 -16.28 9.67 -5.64
N ALA A 25 -16.18 9.63 -4.31
CA ALA A 25 -15.45 10.64 -3.56
C ALA A 25 -14.05 10.83 -4.17
N ALA A 26 -13.75 12.06 -4.56
CA ALA A 26 -12.46 12.39 -5.13
C ALA A 26 -11.42 12.34 -4.01
N VAL A 27 -10.41 11.49 -4.14
CA VAL A 27 -9.28 11.48 -3.21
C VAL A 27 -8.58 12.85 -3.34
N PRO A 28 -8.37 13.59 -2.24
CA PRO A 28 -7.60 14.83 -2.27
C PRO A 28 -6.18 14.61 -2.79
N ASP A 29 -5.58 15.64 -3.39
CA ASP A 29 -4.15 15.62 -3.72
C ASP A 29 -3.32 15.37 -2.45
N LYS A 30 -2.14 14.75 -2.60
CA LYS A 30 -1.27 14.46 -1.46
C LYS A 30 -0.80 15.78 -0.82
N PRO A 31 -0.86 15.95 0.51
CA PRO A 31 -0.31 17.12 1.20
C PRO A 31 1.22 17.24 0.99
N GLU A 32 1.77 18.44 1.23
CA GLU A 32 3.23 18.64 1.28
C GLU A 32 3.86 18.01 2.54
N GLY A 33 3.07 17.81 3.60
CA GLY A 33 3.43 17.06 4.82
C GLY A 33 2.77 15.69 4.89
N HIS A 34 2.46 15.23 6.10
CA HIS A 34 1.87 13.94 6.40
C HIS A 34 0.35 14.02 6.67
N ILE A 35 -0.16 15.19 7.07
CA ILE A 35 -1.59 15.39 7.39
C ILE A 35 -2.34 16.14 6.28
N GLN A 36 -3.55 15.68 5.97
CA GLN A 36 -4.53 16.32 5.10
C GLN A 36 -5.90 16.36 5.79
N ASP A 37 -6.21 17.47 6.48
CA ASP A 37 -7.49 17.64 7.16
C ASP A 37 -8.57 18.26 6.24
N ALA A 38 -9.10 17.49 5.28
CA ALA A 38 -10.14 17.98 4.38
C ALA A 38 -11.54 18.06 5.02
N ALA A 39 -11.69 17.62 6.28
CA ALA A 39 -12.95 17.62 7.03
C ALA A 39 -13.00 18.64 8.18
N ALA A 40 -11.90 19.35 8.48
CA ALA A 40 -11.75 20.17 9.68
C ALA A 40 -12.15 19.38 10.94
N MET A 41 -11.32 18.38 11.27
CA MET A 41 -11.48 17.48 12.42
C MET A 41 -10.36 17.60 13.44
N PHE A 42 -9.24 18.23 13.10
CA PHE A 42 -8.16 18.52 14.04
C PHE A 42 -8.23 19.97 14.54
N ASP A 43 -7.68 20.20 15.71
CA ASP A 43 -7.45 21.54 16.26
C ASP A 43 -6.13 22.07 15.69
N ASP A 44 -6.18 23.23 15.02
CA ASP A 44 -5.02 23.91 14.43
C ASP A 44 -3.87 24.07 15.45
N ASN A 45 -4.19 24.20 16.74
CA ASN A 45 -3.21 24.38 17.82
C ASN A 45 -2.39 23.12 18.14
N ARG A 46 -2.75 21.94 17.61
CA ARG A 46 -2.05 20.66 17.85
C ARG A 46 -1.64 19.91 16.57
N LEU A 47 -1.81 20.50 15.39
CA LEU A 47 -1.39 19.88 14.13
C LEU A 47 0.13 19.61 14.08
N ASP A 48 0.95 20.52 14.60
CA ASP A 48 2.42 20.35 14.67
C ASP A 48 2.84 19.11 15.48
N GLU A 49 2.12 18.81 16.56
CA GLU A 49 2.36 17.62 17.40
C GLU A 49 2.07 16.33 16.62
N LEU A 50 0.95 16.30 15.89
CA LEU A 50 0.55 15.16 15.08
C LEU A 50 1.44 14.98 13.85
N GLU A 51 1.89 16.07 13.22
CA GLU A 51 2.78 16.05 12.05
C GLU A 51 4.18 15.57 12.46
N GLN A 52 4.69 16.02 13.61
CA GLN A 52 5.94 15.52 14.16
C GLN A 52 5.86 14.03 14.51
N ALA A 53 4.76 13.59 15.15
CA ALA A 53 4.54 12.19 15.49
C ALA A 53 4.46 11.31 14.23
N ALA A 54 3.72 11.73 13.20
CA ALA A 54 3.54 11.00 11.95
C ALA A 54 4.85 10.79 11.17
N GLN A 55 5.82 11.69 11.33
CA GLN A 55 7.17 11.59 10.76
C GLN A 55 8.13 10.70 11.59
N SER A 56 7.77 10.35 12.82
CA SER A 56 8.67 9.71 13.80
C SER A 56 8.22 8.29 14.20
N GLY A 57 9.16 7.35 14.21
CA GLY A 57 8.90 5.97 14.64
C GLY A 57 9.54 4.92 13.74
N LEU A 58 9.02 3.69 13.80
CA LEU A 58 9.38 2.60 12.89
C LEU A 58 8.65 2.72 11.53
N TYR A 59 7.47 3.34 11.53
CA TYR A 59 6.63 3.52 10.35
C TYR A 59 6.37 5.02 10.12
N GLN A 60 6.24 5.44 8.86
CA GLN A 60 5.78 6.80 8.54
C GLN A 60 4.26 6.79 8.38
N PHE A 61 3.57 7.67 9.09
CA PHE A 61 2.12 7.77 9.01
C PHE A 61 1.71 8.89 8.06
N TYR A 62 0.57 8.71 7.41
CA TYR A 62 -0.15 9.73 6.67
C TYR A 62 -1.59 9.76 7.17
N VAL A 63 -2.15 10.94 7.40
CA VAL A 63 -3.49 11.09 7.98
C VAL A 63 -4.37 11.89 7.04
N LEU A 64 -5.48 11.29 6.63
CA LEU A 64 -6.47 11.89 5.72
C LEU A 64 -7.82 11.96 6.41
N THR A 65 -8.35 13.16 6.63
CA THR A 65 -9.74 13.34 7.04
C THR A 65 -10.60 13.67 5.83
N ILE A 66 -11.83 13.17 5.80
CA ILE A 66 -12.82 13.45 4.75
C ILE A 66 -14.21 13.65 5.36
N ASN A 67 -15.02 14.51 4.74
CA ASN A 67 -16.37 14.77 5.24
C ASN A 67 -17.27 13.54 5.09
N SER A 68 -17.18 12.82 3.96
CA SER A 68 -17.97 11.62 3.66
C SER A 68 -17.21 10.70 2.71
N LEU A 69 -17.55 9.42 2.72
CA LEU A 69 -17.12 8.44 1.72
C LEU A 69 -18.04 8.43 0.47
N ASP A 70 -19.12 9.21 0.44
CA ASP A 70 -20.15 9.25 -0.62
C ASP A 70 -20.76 7.86 -0.97
N GLY A 71 -20.72 6.93 0.00
CA GLY A 71 -21.18 5.54 -0.17
C GLY A 71 -20.14 4.59 -0.77
N GLU A 72 -18.89 5.03 -0.99
CA GLU A 72 -17.75 4.14 -1.23
C GLU A 72 -17.39 3.37 0.06
N ASP A 73 -16.89 2.15 -0.09
CA ASP A 73 -16.40 1.35 1.04
C ASP A 73 -15.11 1.95 1.62
N SER A 74 -14.94 1.92 2.95
CA SER A 74 -13.82 2.59 3.62
C SER A 74 -12.46 1.99 3.25
N ALA A 75 -12.36 0.65 3.20
CA ALA A 75 -11.14 -0.04 2.77
C ALA A 75 -10.85 0.16 1.28
N ALA A 76 -11.88 0.20 0.44
CA ALA A 76 -11.74 0.52 -0.99
C ALA A 76 -11.22 1.95 -1.21
N PHE A 77 -11.81 2.94 -0.51
CA PHE A 77 -11.38 4.34 -0.58
C PHE A 77 -9.96 4.52 -0.03
N ALA A 78 -9.62 3.91 1.11
CA ALA A 78 -8.26 3.99 1.67
C ALA A 78 -7.22 3.35 0.74
N THR A 79 -7.54 2.20 0.13
CA THR A 79 -6.68 1.55 -0.87
C THR A 79 -6.46 2.42 -2.13
N LYS A 80 -7.52 3.12 -2.57
CA LYS A 80 -7.48 4.08 -3.68
C LYS A 80 -6.64 5.31 -3.33
N ALA A 81 -6.75 5.82 -2.10
CA ALA A 81 -5.94 6.92 -1.59
C ALA A 81 -4.46 6.54 -1.50
N TYR A 82 -4.14 5.40 -0.87
CA TYR A 82 -2.78 4.84 -0.75
C TYR A 82 -2.07 4.74 -2.11
N LYS A 83 -2.78 4.22 -3.12
CA LYS A 83 -2.26 4.11 -4.51
C LYS A 83 -2.14 5.46 -5.21
N THR A 84 -3.06 6.39 -4.97
CA THR A 84 -3.04 7.75 -5.57
C THR A 84 -1.86 8.55 -5.02
N TRP A 85 -1.61 8.46 -3.71
CA TRP A 85 -0.50 9.12 -3.01
C TRP A 85 0.85 8.39 -3.17
N LYS A 86 0.85 7.20 -3.78
CA LYS A 86 2.03 6.36 -4.08
C LYS A 86 2.86 6.02 -2.84
N LEU A 87 2.17 5.66 -1.76
CA LEU A 87 2.78 5.27 -0.50
C LEU A 87 3.56 3.94 -0.62
N GLN A 88 4.63 3.80 0.16
CA GLN A 88 5.59 2.69 0.13
C GLN A 88 5.40 1.71 1.29
N THR A 89 6.15 0.60 1.26
CA THR A 89 6.11 -0.47 2.28
C THR A 89 6.34 0.00 3.74
N GLY A 90 7.01 1.14 3.95
CA GLY A 90 7.18 1.75 5.28
C GLY A 90 6.06 2.69 5.72
N ASP A 91 5.07 2.96 4.85
CA ASP A 91 4.05 3.97 5.03
C ASP A 91 2.70 3.36 5.46
N VAL A 92 2.08 3.97 6.47
CA VAL A 92 0.74 3.65 6.98
C VAL A 92 -0.20 4.83 6.73
N LEU A 93 -1.37 4.59 6.14
CA LEU A 93 -2.40 5.60 5.90
C LEU A 93 -3.57 5.41 6.87
N LEU A 94 -3.90 6.46 7.62
CA LEU A 94 -5.12 6.57 8.41
C LEU A 94 -6.15 7.42 7.63
N VAL A 95 -7.32 6.86 7.35
CA VAL A 95 -8.44 7.60 6.75
C VAL A 95 -9.56 7.74 7.77
N ILE A 96 -9.96 8.98 8.09
CA ILE A 96 -10.99 9.29 9.08
C ILE A 96 -12.16 9.98 8.36
N SER A 97 -13.36 9.41 8.48
CA SER A 97 -14.58 9.93 7.83
C SER A 97 -15.56 10.53 8.84
N LYS A 98 -15.90 11.81 8.66
CA LYS A 98 -16.69 12.61 9.61
C LYS A 98 -18.14 12.16 9.70
N ASN A 99 -18.78 11.93 8.55
CA ASN A 99 -20.21 11.59 8.46
C ASN A 99 -20.49 10.13 8.82
N GLU A 100 -19.69 9.19 8.31
CA GLU A 100 -19.86 7.75 8.59
C GLU A 100 -19.28 7.36 9.95
N ARG A 101 -18.49 8.24 10.58
CA ARG A 101 -17.79 8.04 11.87
C ARG A 101 -16.91 6.78 11.86
N ARG A 102 -16.25 6.54 10.74
CA ARG A 102 -15.35 5.41 10.52
C ARG A 102 -13.90 5.87 10.41
N ILE A 103 -13.00 5.07 10.95
CA ILE A 103 -11.57 5.10 10.68
C ILE A 103 -11.19 3.82 9.93
N GLU A 104 -10.27 3.95 8.98
CA GLU A 104 -9.65 2.86 8.23
C GLU A 104 -8.13 3.02 8.30
N MET A 105 -7.40 1.94 8.58
CA MET A 105 -5.94 1.91 8.58
C MET A 105 -5.44 1.01 7.45
N ASN A 106 -4.69 1.58 6.51
CA ASN A 106 -4.26 0.90 5.29
C ASN A 106 -2.73 0.98 5.13
N PHE A 107 -2.09 -0.16 4.94
CA PHE A 107 -0.63 -0.28 4.85
C PHE A 107 -0.27 -1.46 3.94
N ASN A 108 0.95 -1.45 3.39
CA ASN A 108 1.48 -2.54 2.57
C ASN A 108 2.79 -3.06 3.17
N ASN A 109 2.74 -3.54 4.41
CA ASN A 109 3.90 -3.99 5.17
C ASN A 109 3.66 -5.40 5.75
N PRO A 110 4.35 -6.45 5.26
CA PRO A 110 4.14 -7.81 5.74
C PRO A 110 4.68 -8.04 7.17
N GLY A 111 5.67 -7.27 7.61
CA GLY A 111 6.19 -7.34 8.97
C GLY A 111 5.20 -6.79 10.00
N LEU A 112 4.60 -5.63 9.70
CA LEU A 112 3.52 -5.05 10.52
C LEU A 112 2.28 -5.94 10.52
N GLN A 113 1.89 -6.51 9.37
CA GLN A 113 0.78 -7.46 9.32
C GLN A 113 1.05 -8.67 10.22
N ALA A 114 2.26 -9.26 10.15
CA ALA A 114 2.63 -10.39 11.00
C ALA A 114 2.68 -10.05 12.50
N ALA A 115 3.00 -8.81 12.87
CA ALA A 115 2.95 -8.34 14.26
C ALA A 115 1.50 -8.14 14.75
N ILE A 116 0.62 -7.56 13.92
CA ILE A 116 -0.82 -7.44 14.21
C ILE A 116 -1.47 -8.83 14.30
N ASP A 117 -1.10 -9.77 13.42
CA ASP A 117 -1.60 -11.15 13.42
C ASP A 117 -1.19 -11.95 14.67
N GLN A 118 -0.18 -11.49 15.42
CA GLN A 118 0.25 -12.06 16.70
C GLN A 118 -0.50 -11.52 17.93
N LEU A 119 -1.28 -10.43 17.80
CA LEU A 119 -2.06 -9.89 18.92
C LEU A 119 -3.10 -10.92 19.44
N PRO A 120 -3.54 -10.83 20.70
CA PRO A 120 -4.71 -11.55 21.19
C PRO A 120 -5.95 -11.38 20.29
N ASN A 121 -6.85 -12.37 20.29
CA ASN A 121 -8.10 -12.29 19.52
C ASN A 121 -9.17 -11.36 20.14
N ASP A 122 -8.98 -11.01 21.41
CA ASP A 122 -9.79 -10.08 22.22
C ASP A 122 -8.76 -9.15 22.87
N TYR A 123 -8.25 -8.22 22.07
CA TYR A 123 -7.11 -7.36 22.43
C TYR A 123 -7.59 -6.07 23.09
N ASP A 124 -8.77 -5.55 22.72
CA ASP A 124 -9.39 -4.42 23.41
C ASP A 124 -10.09 -4.84 24.73
N GLY A 125 -10.33 -6.14 24.92
CA GLY A 125 -10.94 -6.72 26.13
C GLY A 125 -12.46 -6.58 26.19
N ASN A 126 -13.14 -6.32 25.06
CA ASN A 126 -14.59 -6.19 24.98
C ASN A 126 -15.32 -7.55 25.01
N GLY A 127 -14.62 -8.65 24.70
CA GLY A 127 -15.16 -10.02 24.71
C GLY A 127 -15.73 -10.53 23.37
N ASP A 128 -15.61 -9.77 22.28
CA ASP A 128 -16.06 -10.12 20.92
C ASP A 128 -14.88 -10.56 20.02
N GLY A 129 -14.41 -11.79 20.25
CA GLY A 129 -13.37 -12.41 19.41
C GLY A 129 -13.80 -12.75 17.98
N THR A 130 -14.80 -12.06 17.40
CA THR A 130 -15.17 -12.16 15.98
C THR A 130 -14.69 -10.98 15.13
N GLU A 131 -14.21 -9.90 15.74
CA GLU A 131 -13.59 -8.79 15.03
C GLU A 131 -12.19 -9.14 14.49
N SER A 132 -11.63 -8.30 13.61
CA SER A 132 -10.26 -8.49 13.13
C SER A 132 -9.28 -7.89 14.14
N LYS A 133 -8.07 -8.46 14.28
CA LYS A 133 -7.03 -7.92 15.19
C LYS A 133 -6.63 -6.48 14.89
N LEU A 134 -6.78 -6.05 13.63
CA LEU A 134 -6.64 -4.65 13.23
C LEU A 134 -7.78 -3.78 13.77
N THR A 135 -9.02 -4.28 13.73
CA THR A 135 -10.19 -3.60 14.31
C THR A 135 -10.04 -3.45 15.81
N GLU A 136 -9.65 -4.52 16.50
CA GLU A 136 -9.35 -4.55 17.94
C GLU A 136 -8.30 -3.51 18.34
N LEU A 137 -7.16 -3.46 17.63
CA LEU A 137 -6.09 -2.47 17.83
C LEU A 137 -6.62 -1.02 17.68
N VAL A 138 -7.45 -0.77 16.67
CA VAL A 138 -8.07 0.54 16.45
C VAL A 138 -9.13 0.87 17.51
N ASN A 139 -9.93 -0.10 17.94
CA ASN A 139 -10.93 0.05 18.99
C ASN A 139 -10.29 0.42 20.33
N LEU A 140 -9.19 -0.23 20.70
CA LEU A 140 -8.49 0.04 21.96
C LEU A 140 -7.82 1.42 21.95
N HIS A 141 -7.11 1.78 20.88
CA HIS A 141 -6.20 2.93 20.89
C HIS A 141 -6.79 4.22 20.30
N PHE A 142 -7.69 4.15 19.32
CA PHE A 142 -8.23 5.33 18.65
C PHE A 142 -9.60 5.75 19.21
N ILE A 143 -10.53 4.80 19.36
CA ILE A 143 -11.94 5.10 19.68
C ILE A 143 -12.15 5.83 21.02
N PRO A 144 -11.41 5.57 22.13
CA PRO A 144 -11.66 6.24 23.41
C PRO A 144 -11.48 7.76 23.35
N SER A 145 -10.39 8.23 22.71
CA SER A 145 -10.12 9.67 22.54
C SER A 145 -11.05 10.29 21.50
N ALA A 146 -11.30 9.59 20.38
CA ALA A 146 -12.19 10.05 19.32
C ALA A 146 -13.65 10.23 19.80
N ARG A 147 -14.13 9.42 20.75
CA ARG A 147 -15.45 9.60 21.39
C ARG A 147 -15.59 10.92 22.14
N ASN A 148 -14.48 11.47 22.65
CA ASN A 148 -14.44 12.75 23.34
C ASN A 148 -14.24 13.94 22.36
N GLY A 149 -14.10 13.67 21.07
CA GLY A 149 -13.82 14.66 20.03
C GLY A 149 -12.33 14.98 19.83
N ASP A 150 -11.43 14.37 20.60
CA ASP A 150 -9.98 14.57 20.45
C ASP A 150 -9.40 13.59 19.42
N PHE A 151 -9.59 13.93 18.14
CA PHE A 151 -9.07 13.14 17.02
C PHE A 151 -7.54 13.23 16.88
N VAL A 152 -6.90 14.26 17.44
CA VAL A 152 -5.44 14.37 17.49
C VAL A 152 -4.89 13.32 18.45
N GLN A 153 -5.36 13.30 19.70
CA GLN A 153 -4.94 12.31 20.69
C GLN A 153 -5.33 10.88 20.31
N ALA A 154 -6.45 10.68 19.61
CA ALA A 154 -6.84 9.40 19.03
C ALA A 154 -5.80 8.91 18.01
N SER A 155 -5.37 9.78 17.11
CA SER A 155 -4.38 9.46 16.08
C SER A 155 -3.01 9.18 16.69
N LEU A 156 -2.55 10.02 17.63
CA LEU A 156 -1.28 9.82 18.36
C LEU A 156 -1.25 8.46 19.09
N SER A 157 -2.29 8.16 19.87
CA SER A 157 -2.41 6.91 20.61
C SER A 157 -2.35 5.66 19.72
N LEU A 158 -2.94 5.72 18.52
CA LEU A 158 -2.86 4.64 17.53
C LEU A 158 -1.47 4.56 16.87
N MET A 159 -0.83 5.68 16.56
CA MET A 159 0.53 5.73 16.01
C MET A 159 1.55 5.13 16.99
N ASP A 160 1.47 5.50 18.28
CA ASP A 160 2.32 4.96 19.34
C ASP A 160 2.14 3.45 19.48
N ALA A 161 0.89 2.97 19.51
CA ALA A 161 0.58 1.54 19.60
C ALA A 161 1.15 0.74 18.42
N VAL A 162 0.99 1.25 17.19
CA VAL A 162 1.53 0.62 15.98
C VAL A 162 3.06 0.68 15.94
N ASN A 163 3.68 1.77 16.39
CA ASN A 163 5.15 1.88 16.51
C ASN A 163 5.76 0.97 17.59
N LEU A 164 4.96 0.48 18.55
CA LEU A 164 5.39 -0.55 19.52
C LEU A 164 5.31 -1.98 18.96
N LEU A 165 4.67 -2.20 17.81
CA LEU A 165 4.62 -3.49 17.13
C LEU A 165 5.92 -3.72 16.34
N GLU A 166 6.95 -4.17 17.06
CA GLU A 166 8.25 -4.52 16.52
C GLU A 166 8.12 -5.72 15.56
N ALA A 167 8.39 -5.49 14.27
CA ALA A 167 8.27 -6.53 13.25
C ALA A 167 9.38 -7.58 13.40
N PRO A 168 9.07 -8.89 13.37
CA PRO A 168 10.10 -9.92 13.33
C PRO A 168 10.96 -9.74 12.07
N PRO A 169 12.28 -10.00 12.13
CA PRO A 169 13.20 -9.70 11.04
C PRO A 169 12.85 -10.50 9.78
N VAL A 170 12.32 -9.79 8.77
CA VAL A 170 12.02 -10.38 7.46
C VAL A 170 13.34 -10.73 6.78
N THR A 171 13.54 -12.01 6.49
CA THR A 171 14.65 -12.47 5.66
C THR A 171 14.41 -11.98 4.23
N GLU A 172 15.18 -10.98 3.80
CA GLU A 172 15.14 -10.48 2.42
C GLU A 172 15.40 -11.63 1.44
N THR A 173 14.36 -12.04 0.73
CA THR A 173 14.49 -12.88 -0.46
C THR A 173 14.76 -11.95 -1.64
N PRO A 174 15.85 -12.12 -2.41
CA PRO A 174 16.20 -11.17 -3.47
C PRO A 174 15.16 -11.07 -4.57
N ASP A 175 15.03 -9.86 -5.12
CA ASP A 175 14.22 -9.49 -6.28
C ASP A 175 14.56 -10.35 -7.52
N GLU A 176 13.62 -11.20 -7.96
CA GLU A 176 13.69 -11.90 -9.26
C GLU A 176 12.67 -11.34 -10.26
N GLY A 177 13.18 -10.56 -11.22
CA GLY A 177 12.41 -10.07 -12.36
C GLY A 177 12.19 -11.14 -13.45
N GLN A 178 10.91 -11.43 -13.73
CA GLN A 178 10.34 -11.94 -15.00
C GLN A 178 11.16 -12.88 -15.92
N THR A 179 10.75 -14.15 -16.01
CA THR A 179 10.56 -14.84 -17.31
C THR A 179 9.34 -15.79 -17.26
N GLY A 180 8.50 -15.78 -18.30
CA GLY A 180 7.13 -16.28 -18.24
C GLY A 180 6.79 -17.69 -18.77
N ALA A 181 5.48 -17.99 -18.71
CA ALA A 181 4.70 -19.02 -19.42
C ALA A 181 4.92 -20.51 -19.01
N VAL A 182 3.96 -21.45 -19.02
CA VAL A 182 2.48 -21.53 -19.22
C VAL A 182 2.04 -22.97 -18.79
N GLY A 183 0.79 -23.34 -18.43
CA GLY A 183 -0.50 -22.63 -18.28
C GLY A 183 -1.73 -23.51 -18.64
N SER A 184 -2.61 -23.84 -17.67
CA SER A 184 -3.91 -24.57 -17.80
C SER A 184 -4.69 -24.42 -16.47
N GLY A 185 -5.98 -24.10 -16.34
CA GLY A 185 -7.11 -23.73 -17.24
C GLY A 185 -8.31 -23.26 -16.34
N SER A 186 -9.56 -23.02 -16.77
CA SER A 186 -10.22 -23.12 -18.08
C SER A 186 -11.52 -22.27 -18.17
N GLU A 187 -11.73 -21.64 -19.33
CA GLU A 187 -13.01 -21.48 -20.06
C GLU A 187 -14.26 -20.75 -19.50
N SER A 188 -14.51 -19.54 -20.02
CA SER A 188 -15.69 -19.12 -20.82
C SER A 188 -15.60 -17.60 -21.08
N GLY A 189 -15.32 -17.07 -22.28
CA GLY A 189 -16.26 -16.91 -23.41
C GLY A 189 -17.05 -15.59 -23.27
N SER A 190 -17.16 -14.64 -24.22
CA SER A 190 -16.82 -14.61 -25.65
C SER A 190 -16.71 -13.15 -26.18
N GLY A 191 -15.72 -12.89 -27.04
CA GLY A 191 -15.78 -12.08 -28.29
C GLY A 191 -16.21 -10.59 -28.28
N GLY A 192 -15.48 -9.66 -28.93
CA GLY A 192 -14.19 -9.76 -29.63
C GLY A 192 -13.82 -8.51 -30.46
N SER A 193 -12.57 -8.48 -30.94
CA SER A 193 -12.03 -7.78 -32.15
C SER A 193 -12.21 -6.25 -32.32
N GLY A 194 -11.16 -5.44 -32.56
CA GLY A 194 -9.72 -5.70 -32.56
C GLY A 194 -8.89 -4.70 -33.40
N ALA A 195 -7.54 -4.83 -33.30
CA ALA A 195 -6.49 -4.27 -34.19
C ALA A 195 -6.29 -2.72 -34.21
N SER A 196 -5.07 -2.16 -34.33
CA SER A 196 -3.70 -2.70 -34.39
C SER A 196 -2.72 -1.65 -33.80
N GLN A 197 -1.64 -2.02 -33.06
CA GLN A 197 -0.26 -2.19 -33.57
C GLN A 197 0.30 -0.93 -34.29
N GLY A 198 1.51 -0.42 -34.02
CA GLY A 198 2.59 -0.76 -33.09
C GLY A 198 3.58 0.43 -33.05
N ASN A 199 4.42 0.65 -32.04
CA ASN A 199 5.59 -0.14 -31.60
C ASN A 199 6.89 0.62 -31.92
N GLY A 200 7.73 0.85 -30.91
CA GLY A 200 9.18 1.12 -31.00
C GLY A 200 9.66 2.38 -31.78
N GLY A 201 10.58 3.20 -31.27
CA GLY A 201 11.28 3.13 -30.00
C GLY A 201 12.74 3.58 -30.09
N ASN A 202 13.10 4.41 -29.12
CA ASN A 202 14.38 4.38 -28.40
C ASN A 202 15.64 5.09 -28.97
N VAL A 203 16.40 5.66 -28.01
CA VAL A 203 17.79 6.20 -28.05
C VAL A 203 18.09 7.33 -29.04
N GLY A 204 18.72 8.46 -28.68
CA GLY A 204 19.23 8.93 -27.39
C GLY A 204 20.55 9.70 -27.54
N SER A 205 20.95 10.46 -26.51
CA SER A 205 22.29 11.07 -26.30
C SER A 205 22.70 12.29 -27.19
N ASP A 206 22.82 13.42 -26.48
CA ASP A 206 23.93 14.39 -26.49
C ASP A 206 24.16 15.46 -27.59
N ARG A 207 23.87 16.71 -27.14
CA ARG A 207 24.70 17.94 -27.18
C ARG A 207 26.23 17.69 -27.28
N PRO A 208 27.08 18.67 -27.72
CA PRO A 208 26.86 20.12 -27.61
C PRO A 208 27.31 21.04 -28.78
N SER A 209 26.70 22.23 -28.82
CA SER A 209 27.27 23.59 -29.00
C SER A 209 28.21 24.00 -30.17
N VAL A 210 28.07 25.29 -30.52
CA VAL A 210 29.07 26.24 -31.11
C VAL A 210 29.04 26.51 -32.65
N THR A 211 28.35 27.61 -32.99
CA THR A 211 28.62 28.64 -34.03
C THR A 211 28.85 28.30 -35.52
N ASN A 212 28.03 28.93 -36.37
CA ASN A 212 28.37 29.44 -37.71
C ASN A 212 29.59 30.40 -37.65
N PRO A 213 30.40 30.66 -38.72
CA PRO A 213 29.86 30.88 -40.08
C PRO A 213 30.76 30.51 -41.31
N SER A 214 30.16 30.66 -42.51
CA SER A 214 30.77 31.16 -43.76
C SER A 214 31.67 30.30 -44.69
N VAL A 215 31.13 30.10 -45.91
CA VAL A 215 31.75 30.34 -47.26
C VAL A 215 32.50 29.20 -48.03
N HIS A 216 31.92 28.85 -49.19
CA HIS A 216 32.44 28.28 -50.47
C HIS A 216 33.43 27.08 -50.46
N GLN A 217 33.22 25.99 -51.25
CA GLN A 217 33.38 25.97 -52.72
C GLN A 217 32.69 24.78 -53.46
N GLN A 218 32.62 24.91 -54.80
CA GLN A 218 32.20 23.97 -55.88
C GLN A 218 33.26 22.87 -56.18
N PRO A 219 33.03 21.77 -56.99
CA PRO A 219 32.45 21.74 -58.37
C PRO A 219 31.43 20.59 -58.70
N VAL A 220 30.45 20.74 -59.63
CA VAL A 220 30.41 20.51 -61.12
C VAL A 220 30.73 19.05 -61.54
N LEU A 221 29.97 18.24 -62.35
CA LEU A 221 29.31 18.41 -63.67
C LEU A 221 28.09 17.46 -63.93
N GLU A 222 27.19 17.90 -64.85
CA GLU A 222 26.36 17.16 -65.85
C GLU A 222 25.43 15.98 -65.42
N SER A 223 24.20 15.79 -65.92
CA SER A 223 23.35 16.47 -66.95
C SER A 223 21.84 16.12 -66.68
N SER A 224 20.80 16.46 -67.45
CA SER A 224 20.66 16.99 -68.82
C SER A 224 19.43 17.93 -69.02
N ARG A 225 18.32 17.48 -69.63
CA ARG A 225 17.09 18.26 -69.97
C ARG A 225 15.84 17.39 -70.19
N SER A 226 14.68 17.87 -69.73
CA SER A 226 13.44 18.01 -70.52
C SER A 226 12.51 19.08 -69.88
N GLN A 227 11.44 19.52 -70.56
CA GLN A 227 10.71 20.79 -70.28
C GLN A 227 9.34 20.64 -69.59
N GLN A 228 8.82 21.79 -69.11
CA GLN A 228 7.51 22.07 -68.47
C GLN A 228 7.47 21.86 -66.94
N GLY A 229 6.98 22.78 -66.09
CA GLY A 229 6.54 24.17 -66.31
C GLY A 229 5.40 24.61 -65.36
N LEU A 230 5.66 25.61 -64.50
CA LEU A 230 4.69 26.54 -63.84
C LEU A 230 3.87 26.19 -62.56
N ASN A 231 3.92 25.00 -61.95
CA ASN A 231 3.01 24.71 -60.80
C ASN A 231 3.54 24.88 -59.36
N PHE A 232 4.85 25.02 -59.11
CA PHE A 232 5.37 25.01 -57.72
C PHE A 232 5.24 26.35 -56.96
N LEU A 233 5.19 27.48 -57.68
CA LEU A 233 5.22 28.82 -57.09
C LEU A 233 3.88 29.20 -56.42
N TRP A 234 2.76 28.67 -56.94
CA TRP A 234 1.43 28.88 -56.36
C TRP A 234 1.26 28.21 -54.99
N VAL A 235 1.86 27.04 -54.76
CA VAL A 235 1.72 26.32 -53.48
C VAL A 235 2.33 27.13 -52.33
N ILE A 236 3.52 27.71 -52.53
CA ILE A 236 4.19 28.54 -51.52
C ILE A 236 3.39 29.82 -51.25
N ILE A 237 2.87 30.47 -52.30
CA ILE A 237 2.01 31.66 -52.14
C ILE A 237 0.72 31.31 -51.39
N ILE A 238 0.05 30.21 -51.73
CA ILE A 238 -1.19 29.78 -51.07
C ILE A 238 -0.93 29.43 -49.60
N CYS A 239 0.14 28.70 -49.27
CA CYS A 239 0.51 28.42 -47.88
C CYS A 239 0.83 29.69 -47.08
N ALA A 240 1.54 30.65 -47.67
CA ALA A 240 1.80 31.95 -47.04
C ALA A 240 0.51 32.76 -46.82
N LEU A 241 -0.40 32.75 -47.81
CA LEU A 241 -1.68 33.47 -47.74
C LEU A 241 -2.64 32.83 -46.73
N ILE A 242 -2.66 31.49 -46.62
CA ILE A 242 -3.34 30.76 -45.55
C ILE A 242 -2.74 31.09 -44.17
N GLY A 243 -1.41 31.15 -44.06
CA GLY A 243 -0.73 31.55 -42.82
C GLY A 243 -1.08 32.98 -42.38
N VAL A 244 -1.12 33.93 -43.32
CA VAL A 244 -1.55 35.32 -43.07
C VAL A 244 -3.04 35.41 -42.74
N LEU A 245 -3.91 34.67 -43.43
CA LEU A 245 -5.34 34.61 -43.12
C LEU A 245 -5.60 33.99 -41.74
N TRP A 246 -4.86 32.94 -41.37
CA TRP A 246 -4.94 32.32 -40.06
C TRP A 246 -4.45 33.27 -38.96
N ALA A 247 -3.30 33.92 -39.16
CA ALA A 247 -2.79 34.94 -38.23
C ALA A 247 -3.77 36.13 -38.08
N ALA A 248 -4.41 36.57 -39.16
CA ALA A 248 -5.44 37.61 -39.14
C ALA A 248 -6.72 37.14 -38.42
N ALA A 249 -7.18 35.91 -38.65
CA ALA A 249 -8.34 35.34 -37.98
C ALA A 249 -8.11 35.17 -36.47
N VAL A 250 -6.96 34.59 -36.07
CA VAL A 250 -6.58 34.44 -34.66
C VAL A 250 -6.45 35.81 -33.99
N SER A 251 -5.83 36.79 -34.66
CA SER A 251 -5.73 38.16 -34.14
C SER A 251 -7.09 38.85 -34.04
N PHE A 252 -8.02 38.61 -34.96
CA PHE A 252 -9.40 39.11 -34.89
C PHE A 252 -10.17 38.49 -33.70
N PHE A 253 -10.05 37.18 -33.46
CA PHE A 253 -10.63 36.53 -32.28
C PHE A 253 -10.00 37.04 -30.98
N LYS A 254 -8.68 37.25 -30.92
CA LYS A 254 -7.99 37.85 -29.76
C LYS A 254 -8.38 39.31 -29.53
N LEU A 255 -8.53 40.13 -30.57
CA LEU A 255 -9.09 41.49 -30.46
C LEU A 255 -10.51 41.48 -29.88
N ARG A 256 -11.35 40.51 -30.29
CA ARG A 256 -12.69 40.31 -29.73
C ARG A 256 -12.66 39.86 -28.25
N LYS A 257 -11.67 39.05 -27.84
CA LYS A 257 -11.42 38.73 -26.42
C LYS A 257 -10.92 39.95 -25.63
N LEU A 258 -10.07 40.79 -26.22
CA LEU A 258 -9.55 42.01 -25.60
C LEU A 258 -10.68 43.03 -25.39
N ALA A 259 -11.60 43.18 -26.34
CA ALA A 259 -12.81 43.99 -26.17
C ALA A 259 -13.69 43.50 -24.99
N ARG A 260 -13.83 42.19 -24.79
CA ARG A 260 -14.52 41.63 -23.60
C ARG A 260 -13.79 41.91 -22.28
N GLN A 261 -12.45 41.94 -22.28
CA GLN A 261 -11.69 42.32 -21.08
C GLN A 261 -11.86 43.81 -20.75
N LYS A 262 -11.90 44.70 -21.76
CA LYS A 262 -12.24 46.12 -21.55
C LYS A 262 -13.64 46.32 -20.97
N GLU A 263 -14.60 45.50 -21.41
CA GLU A 263 -15.96 45.51 -20.86
C GLU A 263 -15.97 45.07 -19.37
N ARG A 264 -15.16 44.09 -18.99
CA ARG A 264 -14.97 43.67 -17.59
C ARG A 264 -14.38 44.78 -16.72
N THR A 265 -13.42 45.57 -17.22
CA THR A 265 -12.91 46.75 -16.49
C THR A 265 -14.04 47.71 -16.10
N GLY A 266 -15.00 47.94 -17.01
CA GLY A 266 -16.18 48.77 -16.72
C GLY A 266 -17.13 48.16 -15.69
N ARG A 267 -17.27 46.83 -15.64
CA ARG A 267 -18.07 46.14 -14.61
C ARG A 267 -17.40 46.20 -13.25
N LEU A 268 -16.10 45.87 -13.18
CA LEU A 268 -15.31 45.98 -11.95
C LEU A 268 -15.37 47.40 -11.38
N MET A 269 -15.28 48.44 -12.22
CA MET A 269 -15.42 49.83 -11.75
C MET A 269 -16.79 50.12 -11.11
N VAL A 270 -17.90 49.60 -11.66
CA VAL A 270 -19.24 49.69 -11.05
C VAL A 270 -19.32 48.88 -9.76
N GLU A 271 -18.64 47.74 -9.71
CA GLU A 271 -18.60 46.84 -8.56
C GLU A 271 -17.77 47.39 -7.38
N VAL A 272 -16.71 48.16 -7.66
CA VAL A 272 -15.94 48.94 -6.67
C VAL A 272 -16.76 50.13 -6.16
N GLU A 273 -17.48 50.84 -7.05
CA GLU A 273 -18.42 51.91 -6.64
C GLU A 273 -19.56 51.38 -5.75
N HIS A 274 -20.03 50.15 -5.98
CA HIS A 274 -21.01 49.52 -5.10
C HIS A 274 -20.42 49.21 -3.72
N ALA A 275 -19.21 48.63 -3.64
CA ALA A 275 -18.52 48.39 -2.37
C ALA A 275 -18.24 49.70 -1.62
N ASN A 276 -17.89 50.78 -2.33
CA ASN A 276 -17.75 52.12 -1.75
C ASN A 276 -19.09 52.65 -1.21
N ALA A 277 -20.20 52.44 -1.92
CA ALA A 277 -21.53 52.80 -1.44
C ALA A 277 -21.94 52.03 -0.17
N ASP A 278 -21.52 50.77 -0.03
CA ASP A 278 -21.78 49.92 1.14
C ASP A 278 -20.89 50.31 2.35
N LEU A 279 -19.66 50.78 2.11
CA LEU A 279 -18.77 51.33 3.15
C LEU A 279 -19.24 52.71 3.66
N LYS A 280 -19.84 53.52 2.78
CA LYS A 280 -20.19 54.93 3.00
C LYS A 280 -20.96 55.24 4.30
N PRO A 281 -21.88 54.42 4.83
CA PRO A 281 -22.55 54.70 6.10
C PRO A 281 -21.60 54.78 7.30
N PHE A 282 -20.46 54.10 7.24
CA PHE A 282 -19.47 54.04 8.33
C PHE A 282 -18.42 55.15 8.23
N VAL A 283 -18.16 55.69 7.02
CA VAL A 283 -17.16 56.72 6.77
C VAL A 283 -17.49 58.03 7.51
N GLY A 284 -16.67 58.37 8.49
CA GLY A 284 -16.80 59.61 9.29
C GLY A 284 -17.85 59.56 10.40
N LEU A 285 -18.53 58.41 10.57
CA LEU A 285 -19.36 58.11 11.73
C LEU A 285 -18.58 57.30 12.79
N THR A 286 -17.72 56.38 12.33
CA THR A 286 -16.96 55.47 13.18
C THR A 286 -15.68 56.08 13.76
N GLN A 287 -15.18 55.46 14.83
CA GLN A 287 -13.98 55.78 15.59
C GLN A 287 -13.19 54.48 15.87
N GLY A 288 -11.98 54.59 16.43
CA GLY A 288 -11.28 53.45 17.03
C GLY A 288 -10.78 52.40 16.02
N LYS A 289 -11.08 51.12 16.27
CA LYS A 289 -10.67 50.00 15.40
C LYS A 289 -11.47 50.00 14.09
N THR A 290 -12.78 50.25 14.16
CA THR A 290 -13.62 50.35 12.97
C THR A 290 -13.21 51.54 12.09
N GLU A 291 -12.85 52.69 12.65
CA GLU A 291 -12.31 53.82 11.86
C GLU A 291 -11.03 53.44 11.10
N GLN A 292 -10.08 52.74 11.76
CA GLN A 292 -8.84 52.31 11.12
C GLN A 292 -9.12 51.37 9.93
N LEU A 293 -10.04 50.42 10.08
CA LEU A 293 -10.42 49.49 9.02
C LEU A 293 -11.20 50.19 7.89
N VAL A 294 -12.16 51.06 8.23
CA VAL A 294 -12.91 51.86 7.25
C VAL A 294 -11.97 52.74 6.43
N ALA A 295 -10.97 53.38 7.08
CA ALA A 295 -9.99 54.21 6.41
C ALA A 295 -8.98 53.41 5.54
N SER A 296 -8.64 52.17 5.91
CA SER A 296 -7.82 51.31 5.04
C SER A 296 -8.61 50.80 3.84
N ILE A 297 -9.90 50.45 4.01
CA ILE A 297 -10.76 50.03 2.91
C ILE A 297 -11.04 51.20 1.96
N ASP A 298 -11.39 52.39 2.45
CA ASP A 298 -11.63 53.59 1.62
C ASP A 298 -10.40 53.98 0.78
N ARG A 299 -9.20 53.97 1.37
CA ARG A 299 -7.94 54.17 0.63
C ARG A 299 -7.74 53.09 -0.43
N SER A 300 -7.95 51.82 -0.08
CA SER A 300 -7.71 50.70 -0.99
C SER A 300 -8.71 50.67 -2.16
N LEU A 301 -9.99 50.96 -1.91
CA LEU A 301 -11.01 51.15 -2.95
C LEU A 301 -10.67 52.35 -3.84
N SER A 302 -10.21 53.47 -3.27
CA SER A 302 -9.78 54.65 -4.04
C SER A 302 -8.59 54.34 -4.95
N GLU A 303 -7.57 53.63 -4.43
CA GLU A 303 -6.43 53.15 -5.22
C GLU A 303 -6.85 52.14 -6.30
N LEU A 304 -7.86 51.31 -6.02
CA LEU A 304 -8.42 50.36 -6.97
C LEU A 304 -9.20 51.06 -8.10
N ILE A 305 -9.99 52.10 -7.80
CA ILE A 305 -10.65 52.94 -8.82
C ILE A 305 -9.59 53.63 -9.72
N VAL A 306 -8.56 54.23 -9.11
CA VAL A 306 -7.48 54.91 -9.86
C VAL A 306 -6.70 53.94 -10.73
N SER A 307 -6.36 52.75 -10.23
CA SER A 307 -5.65 51.73 -11.02
C SER A 307 -6.51 51.15 -12.14
N LEU A 308 -7.81 50.93 -11.92
CA LEU A 308 -8.76 50.51 -12.96
C LEU A 308 -8.94 51.58 -14.05
N ASP A 309 -8.97 52.87 -13.71
CA ASP A 309 -9.01 53.96 -14.70
C ASP A 309 -7.69 54.09 -15.47
N GLN A 310 -6.53 53.92 -14.81
CA GLN A 310 -5.24 53.84 -15.49
C GLN A 310 -5.15 52.62 -16.42
N LEU A 311 -5.65 51.46 -16.02
CA LEU A 311 -5.74 50.26 -16.87
C LEU A 311 -6.66 50.51 -18.07
N ARG A 312 -7.81 51.15 -17.86
CA ARG A 312 -8.75 51.52 -18.92
C ARG A 312 -8.09 52.47 -19.92
N THR A 313 -7.56 53.61 -19.48
CA THR A 313 -6.93 54.63 -20.35
C THR A 313 -5.69 54.09 -21.07
N LYS A 314 -4.86 53.26 -20.42
CA LYS A 314 -3.75 52.54 -21.06
C LYS A 314 -4.25 51.56 -22.13
N SER A 315 -5.32 50.82 -21.87
CA SER A 315 -5.91 49.90 -22.84
C SER A 315 -6.56 50.64 -24.03
N GLU A 316 -7.11 51.83 -23.84
CA GLU A 316 -7.76 52.65 -24.87
C GLU A 316 -6.75 53.41 -25.75
N SER A 317 -5.60 53.82 -25.19
CA SER A 317 -4.55 54.56 -25.91
C SER A 317 -3.65 53.69 -26.79
N GLU A 318 -3.42 52.41 -26.47
CA GLU A 318 -2.66 51.51 -27.34
C GLU A 318 -3.46 51.05 -28.57
N ARG A 319 -3.31 51.76 -29.69
CA ARG A 319 -3.77 51.32 -31.02
C ARG A 319 -2.88 50.19 -31.57
N ILE A 320 -3.15 48.95 -31.16
CA ILE A 320 -2.42 47.76 -31.62
C ILE A 320 -2.82 47.39 -33.05
N PHE A 321 -1.85 47.31 -33.95
CA PHE A 321 -2.08 46.90 -35.35
C PHE A 321 -2.34 45.38 -35.43
N PRO A 322 -3.37 44.91 -36.18
CA PRO A 322 -3.86 43.53 -36.10
C PRO A 322 -2.89 42.44 -36.59
N LEU A 323 -1.77 42.79 -37.24
CA LEU A 323 -0.73 41.82 -37.63
C LEU A 323 0.36 41.58 -36.57
N HIS A 324 0.44 42.40 -35.50
CA HIS A 324 1.48 42.26 -34.46
C HIS A 324 1.03 41.32 -33.32
N TYR A 325 0.86 40.02 -33.66
CA TYR A 325 0.37 38.99 -32.75
C TYR A 325 1.08 38.92 -31.37
N PRO A 326 2.44 38.90 -31.25
CA PRO A 326 3.09 38.79 -29.95
C PRO A 326 2.82 40.01 -29.05
N LYS A 327 2.76 41.23 -29.61
CA LYS A 327 2.40 42.44 -28.85
C LYS A 327 0.93 42.40 -28.41
N LEU A 328 0.02 41.98 -29.30
CA LEU A 328 -1.39 41.81 -28.96
C LEU A 328 -1.60 40.78 -27.83
N ASN A 329 -0.83 39.69 -27.84
CA ASN A 329 -0.92 38.67 -26.80
C ASN A 329 -0.37 39.17 -25.46
N ALA A 330 0.82 39.80 -25.46
CA ALA A 330 1.39 40.39 -24.23
C ALA A 330 0.46 41.43 -23.58
N VAL A 331 -0.20 42.29 -24.36
CA VAL A 331 -1.16 43.28 -23.83
C VAL A 331 -2.45 42.61 -23.34
N HIS A 332 -2.93 41.56 -24.00
CA HIS A 332 -4.09 40.81 -23.53
C HIS A 332 -3.82 40.09 -22.20
N ASP A 333 -2.67 39.44 -22.08
CA ASP A 333 -2.33 38.64 -20.91
C ASP A 333 -1.97 39.56 -19.72
N ALA A 334 -1.29 40.69 -19.96
CA ALA A 334 -1.05 41.71 -18.93
C ALA A 334 -2.34 42.41 -18.46
N LEU A 335 -3.27 42.73 -19.38
CA LEU A 335 -4.58 43.29 -19.00
C LEU A 335 -5.42 42.27 -18.23
N LYS A 336 -5.38 40.98 -18.62
CA LYS A 336 -6.04 39.91 -17.88
C LYS A 336 -5.48 39.79 -16.47
N ALA A 337 -4.16 39.65 -16.31
CA ALA A 337 -3.52 39.52 -15.00
C ALA A 337 -3.84 40.72 -14.07
N ALA A 338 -3.83 41.94 -14.59
CA ALA A 338 -4.17 43.12 -13.81
C ALA A 338 -5.66 43.21 -13.42
N LEU A 339 -6.57 42.68 -14.25
CA LEU A 339 -8.00 42.59 -13.91
C LEU A 339 -8.26 41.47 -12.91
N ASP A 340 -7.63 40.30 -13.07
CA ASP A 340 -7.73 39.17 -12.14
C ASP A 340 -7.19 39.58 -10.73
N ASP A 341 -6.09 40.34 -10.65
CA ASP A 341 -5.55 40.94 -9.41
C ASP A 341 -6.52 41.98 -8.80
N SER A 342 -7.13 42.82 -9.63
CA SER A 342 -8.14 43.80 -9.19
C SER A 342 -9.41 43.14 -8.66
N GLU A 343 -9.85 42.05 -9.28
CA GLU A 343 -11.01 41.24 -8.88
C GLU A 343 -10.75 40.53 -7.54
N SER A 344 -9.54 39.99 -7.33
CA SER A 344 -9.12 39.41 -6.05
C SER A 344 -9.15 40.45 -4.92
N LYS A 345 -8.55 41.62 -5.12
CA LYS A 345 -8.51 42.71 -4.12
C LYS A 345 -9.91 43.23 -3.80
N LEU A 346 -10.80 43.34 -4.79
CA LEU A 346 -12.19 43.72 -4.55
C LEU A 346 -12.93 42.66 -3.73
N SER A 347 -12.67 41.37 -3.95
CA SER A 347 -13.27 40.28 -3.17
C SER A 347 -12.81 40.32 -1.70
N GLU A 348 -11.54 40.61 -1.45
CA GLU A 348 -10.97 40.78 -0.11
C GLU A 348 -11.62 41.97 0.61
N LEU A 349 -11.62 43.16 -0.01
CA LEU A 349 -12.22 44.36 0.56
C LEU A 349 -13.74 44.22 0.80
N ARG A 350 -14.46 43.50 -0.07
CA ARG A 350 -15.87 43.13 0.17
C ARG A 350 -16.05 42.23 1.39
N GLY A 351 -15.12 41.30 1.61
CA GLY A 351 -15.10 40.48 2.83
C GLY A 351 -14.95 41.34 4.09
N GLU A 352 -14.06 42.32 4.06
CA GLU A 352 -13.86 43.24 5.20
C GLU A 352 -15.06 44.17 5.44
N ILE A 353 -15.68 44.71 4.38
CA ILE A 353 -16.94 45.47 4.48
C ILE A 353 -18.05 44.59 5.05
N GLY A 354 -18.14 43.33 4.62
CA GLY A 354 -19.06 42.34 5.14
C GLY A 354 -18.94 42.16 6.65
N ARG A 355 -17.70 42.04 7.17
CA ARG A 355 -17.45 41.95 8.63
C ARG A 355 -17.94 43.18 9.39
N ILE A 356 -17.77 44.40 8.86
CA ILE A 356 -18.26 45.63 9.51
C ILE A 356 -19.80 45.64 9.60
N VAL A 357 -20.48 45.27 8.51
CA VAL A 357 -21.94 45.22 8.44
C VAL A 357 -22.52 44.11 9.32
N GLU A 358 -21.87 42.95 9.34
CA GLU A 358 -22.26 41.81 10.18
C GLU A 358 -22.04 42.11 11.67
N ALA A 359 -20.94 42.79 12.02
CA ALA A 359 -20.70 43.29 13.38
C ALA A 359 -21.79 44.28 13.84
N ASP A 360 -22.09 45.37 13.10
CA ASP A 360 -23.15 46.33 13.50
C ASP A 360 -24.52 45.66 13.72
N ALA A 361 -24.84 44.64 12.91
CA ALA A 361 -26.06 43.85 13.07
C ALA A 361 -26.02 42.88 14.27
N ASN A 362 -24.88 42.24 14.51
CA ASN A 362 -24.73 41.24 15.58
C ASN A 362 -24.59 41.89 16.97
N VAL A 363 -23.91 43.05 17.08
CA VAL A 363 -23.78 43.82 18.34
C VAL A 363 -25.16 44.07 18.92
N ARG A 364 -26.03 44.77 18.17
CA ARG A 364 -27.37 45.16 18.63
C ARG A 364 -28.16 43.98 19.18
N LYS A 365 -28.17 42.88 18.42
CA LYS A 365 -28.89 41.68 18.83
C LYS A 365 -28.29 41.09 20.11
N THR A 366 -26.97 41.00 20.20
CA THR A 366 -26.28 40.41 21.36
C THR A 366 -26.37 41.31 22.60
N THR A 367 -26.33 42.64 22.45
CA THR A 367 -26.53 43.59 23.56
C THR A 367 -27.98 43.63 24.03
N ASP A 368 -28.97 43.54 23.13
CA ASP A 368 -30.39 43.37 23.47
C ASP A 368 -30.62 42.04 24.24
N ASP A 369 -30.13 40.91 23.71
CA ASP A 369 -30.23 39.58 24.35
C ASP A 369 -29.53 39.58 25.73
N LEU A 370 -28.41 40.29 25.89
CA LEU A 370 -27.71 40.47 27.18
C LEU A 370 -28.48 41.37 28.16
N HIS A 371 -29.17 42.41 27.68
CA HIS A 371 -30.02 43.28 28.50
C HIS A 371 -31.20 42.54 29.12
N GLU A 372 -31.82 41.59 28.41
CA GLU A 372 -32.86 40.73 28.98
C GLU A 372 -32.27 39.70 29.96
N ARG A 373 -31.09 39.16 29.65
CA ARG A 373 -30.48 38.05 30.39
C ARG A 373 -29.83 38.47 31.71
N LEU A 374 -29.11 39.59 31.76
CA LEU A 374 -28.37 40.02 32.95
C LEU A 374 -29.28 40.23 34.19
N PRO A 375 -30.46 40.88 34.09
CA PRO A 375 -31.40 40.99 35.21
C PRO A 375 -31.94 39.62 35.67
N GLU A 376 -32.18 38.69 34.76
CA GLU A 376 -32.68 37.34 35.10
C GLU A 376 -31.60 36.50 35.80
N LEU A 377 -30.33 36.56 35.36
CA LEU A 377 -29.20 35.95 36.08
C LEU A 377 -29.05 36.54 37.50
N ARG A 378 -29.21 37.85 37.64
CA ARG A 378 -29.15 38.53 38.94
C ARG A 378 -30.30 38.12 39.86
N LYS A 379 -31.51 37.99 39.31
CA LYS A 379 -32.71 37.47 40.02
C LYS A 379 -32.52 36.03 40.47
N GLN A 380 -32.01 35.13 39.61
CA GLN A 380 -31.71 33.75 39.99
C GLN A 380 -30.64 33.68 41.08
N THR A 381 -29.61 34.53 41.00
CA THR A 381 -28.58 34.65 42.06
C THR A 381 -29.18 35.16 43.38
N ASP A 382 -30.10 36.14 43.33
CA ASP A 382 -30.85 36.62 44.51
C ASP A 382 -31.74 35.52 45.11
N GLU A 383 -32.41 34.71 44.29
CA GLU A 383 -33.19 33.54 44.72
C GLU A 383 -32.30 32.52 45.45
N TRP A 384 -31.11 32.21 44.91
CA TRP A 384 -30.13 31.35 45.58
C TRP A 384 -29.57 31.96 46.87
N ARG A 385 -29.18 33.24 46.88
CA ARG A 385 -28.75 33.95 48.11
C ARG A 385 -29.81 33.83 49.20
N ASN A 386 -31.07 34.06 48.86
CA ASN A 386 -32.19 34.02 49.81
C ASN A 386 -32.49 32.58 50.29
N ARG A 387 -32.46 31.60 49.39
CA ARG A 387 -32.73 30.18 49.69
C ARG A 387 -31.62 29.54 50.53
N LEU A 388 -30.36 29.91 50.29
CA LEU A 388 -29.17 29.28 50.90
C LEU A 388 -28.53 30.09 52.03
N SER A 389 -28.89 31.38 52.16
CA SER A 389 -28.23 32.35 53.06
C SER A 389 -26.72 32.51 52.82
N TYR A 390 -26.25 32.28 51.58
CA TYR A 390 -24.84 32.44 51.19
C TYR A 390 -24.63 33.76 50.46
N PRO A 391 -23.54 34.50 50.74
CA PRO A 391 -23.35 35.84 50.18
C PRO A 391 -22.99 35.84 48.68
N LEU A 392 -22.39 34.77 48.17
CA LEU A 392 -21.99 34.59 46.76
C LEU A 392 -21.24 35.80 46.13
N PRO A 393 -20.30 36.47 46.85
CA PRO A 393 -19.70 37.73 46.42
C PRO A 393 -19.00 37.68 45.05
N LEU A 394 -18.45 36.52 44.66
CA LEU A 394 -17.75 36.38 43.37
C LEU A 394 -18.73 36.37 42.19
N ILE A 395 -19.87 35.67 42.31
CA ILE A 395 -20.95 35.68 41.31
C ILE A 395 -21.51 37.10 41.14
N TYR A 396 -21.68 37.86 42.24
CA TYR A 396 -22.08 39.26 42.14
C TYR A 396 -21.01 40.14 41.49
N ALA A 397 -19.72 39.92 41.77
CA ALA A 397 -18.63 40.65 41.13
C ALA A 397 -18.52 40.32 39.61
N GLU A 398 -18.86 39.09 39.21
CA GLU A 398 -18.96 38.68 37.81
C GLU A 398 -20.17 39.29 37.11
N LEU A 399 -21.35 39.30 37.75
CA LEU A 399 -22.54 40.01 37.25
C LEU A 399 -22.31 41.52 37.09
N ASP A 400 -21.69 42.16 38.07
CA ASP A 400 -21.41 43.60 38.02
C ASP A 400 -20.35 43.92 36.95
N ARG A 401 -19.34 43.05 36.76
CA ARG A 401 -18.38 43.15 35.63
C ARG A 401 -19.06 42.96 34.27
N LEU A 402 -19.97 42.01 34.15
CA LEU A 402 -20.73 41.76 32.93
C LEU A 402 -21.61 42.96 32.57
N GLY A 403 -22.21 43.62 33.57
CA GLY A 403 -22.91 44.90 33.37
C GLY A 403 -21.99 46.03 32.88
N ILE A 404 -20.77 46.15 33.42
CA ILE A 404 -19.79 47.14 32.94
C ILE A 404 -19.37 46.87 31.49
N LYS A 405 -19.12 45.60 31.11
CA LYS A 405 -18.81 45.22 29.72
C LYS A 405 -19.98 45.51 28.78
N LEU A 406 -21.21 45.28 29.21
CA LEU A 406 -22.42 45.58 28.43
C LEU A 406 -22.57 47.08 28.19
N GLU A 407 -22.42 47.91 29.24
CA GLU A 407 -22.39 49.38 29.07
C GLU A 407 -21.24 49.86 28.16
N GLU A 408 -20.11 49.15 28.12
CA GLU A 408 -19.00 49.45 27.21
C GLU A 408 -19.35 49.08 25.76
N ALA A 409 -19.96 47.92 25.53
CA ALA A 409 -20.45 47.50 24.22
C ALA A 409 -21.51 48.48 23.67
N ASP A 410 -22.51 48.88 24.46
CA ASP A 410 -23.54 49.85 24.04
C ASP A 410 -22.96 51.19 23.60
N ARG A 411 -21.96 51.69 24.36
CA ARG A 411 -21.28 52.97 24.04
C ARG A 411 -20.46 52.87 22.78
N LEU A 412 -19.95 51.68 22.46
CA LEU A 412 -19.16 51.43 21.26
C LEU A 412 -20.03 51.04 20.06
N GLU A 413 -21.24 50.49 20.22
CA GLU A 413 -22.12 50.03 19.12
C GLU A 413 -22.20 51.05 17.97
N VAL A 414 -22.48 52.31 18.30
CA VAL A 414 -22.70 53.39 17.32
C VAL A 414 -21.41 53.89 16.66
N PHE A 415 -20.24 53.67 17.27
CA PHE A 415 -18.99 54.32 16.90
C PHE A 415 -17.85 53.34 16.53
N ASP A 416 -17.76 52.18 17.15
CA ASP A 416 -16.78 51.13 16.87
C ASP A 416 -17.45 49.73 16.92
N PRO A 417 -18.36 49.42 15.96
CA PRO A 417 -19.14 48.19 15.97
C PRO A 417 -18.30 46.91 16.01
N ILE A 418 -17.09 46.91 15.45
CA ILE A 418 -16.19 45.74 15.53
C ILE A 418 -15.73 45.47 16.97
N GLU A 419 -15.33 46.52 17.70
CA GLU A 419 -14.89 46.32 19.09
C GLU A 419 -16.08 46.06 20.02
N ALA A 420 -17.23 46.68 19.74
CA ALA A 420 -18.48 46.36 20.42
C ALA A 420 -18.88 44.89 20.23
N ASP A 421 -18.70 44.33 19.02
CA ASP A 421 -19.10 42.95 18.69
C ASP A 421 -18.24 41.94 19.46
N ARG A 422 -16.94 42.20 19.51
CA ARG A 422 -15.99 41.42 20.32
C ARG A 422 -16.38 41.43 21.80
N ILE A 423 -16.64 42.61 22.38
CA ILE A 423 -17.01 42.75 23.79
C ILE A 423 -18.37 42.10 24.07
N ALA A 424 -19.36 42.26 23.19
CA ALA A 424 -20.68 41.66 23.33
C ALA A 424 -20.62 40.13 23.22
N THR A 425 -19.84 39.58 22.29
CA THR A 425 -19.66 38.13 22.09
C THR A 425 -18.89 37.48 23.26
N GLU A 426 -17.85 38.13 23.78
CA GLU A 426 -17.16 37.70 25.01
C GLU A 426 -18.13 37.73 26.20
N SER A 427 -18.91 38.79 26.35
CA SER A 427 -19.93 38.95 27.41
C SER A 427 -21.04 37.91 27.30
N TRP A 428 -21.46 37.54 26.08
CA TRP A 428 -22.42 36.46 25.86
C TRP A 428 -21.88 35.12 26.35
N THR A 429 -20.62 34.81 26.04
CA THR A 429 -19.92 33.61 26.53
C THR A 429 -19.81 33.61 28.06
N ASP A 430 -19.37 34.72 28.67
CA ASP A 430 -19.33 34.89 30.13
C ASP A 430 -20.72 34.65 30.78
N SER A 431 -21.79 35.18 30.18
CA SER A 431 -23.17 34.97 30.63
C SER A 431 -23.65 33.50 30.49
N GLY A 432 -23.05 32.76 29.56
CA GLY A 432 -23.21 31.31 29.37
C GLY A 432 -22.65 30.54 30.54
N THR A 433 -21.36 30.74 30.80
CA THR A 433 -20.62 30.14 31.92
C THR A 433 -21.30 30.47 33.25
N LEU A 434 -21.67 31.73 33.47
CA LEU A 434 -22.31 32.21 34.70
C LEU A 434 -23.69 31.58 34.94
N LEU A 435 -24.49 31.37 33.88
CA LEU A 435 -25.75 30.62 33.99
C LEU A 435 -25.51 29.17 34.41
N GLY A 436 -24.48 28.52 33.84
CA GLY A 436 -24.05 27.17 34.25
C GLY A 436 -23.61 27.12 35.72
N HIS A 437 -22.82 28.10 36.15
CA HIS A 437 -22.38 28.25 37.53
C HIS A 437 -23.57 28.38 38.48
N ILE A 438 -24.50 29.30 38.22
CA ILE A 438 -25.72 29.51 39.00
C ILE A 438 -26.58 28.24 39.05
N GLY A 439 -26.80 27.57 37.91
CA GLY A 439 -27.56 26.32 37.84
C GLY A 439 -26.92 25.15 38.60
N SER A 440 -25.59 25.14 38.75
CA SER A 440 -24.87 24.07 39.44
C SER A 440 -24.87 24.18 40.98
N ILE A 441 -25.22 25.34 41.55
CA ILE A 441 -25.22 25.60 43.00
C ILE A 441 -26.02 24.55 43.77
N GLU A 442 -27.23 24.19 43.29
CA GLU A 442 -28.09 23.20 43.95
C GLU A 442 -27.45 21.81 44.03
N ARG A 443 -26.76 21.40 42.95
CA ARG A 443 -26.09 20.11 42.83
C ARG A 443 -24.97 20.00 43.85
N TYR A 444 -24.09 21.00 43.91
CA TYR A 444 -22.95 20.98 44.84
C TYR A 444 -23.35 21.21 46.30
N MET A 445 -24.40 22.00 46.57
CA MET A 445 -25.01 22.04 47.91
C MET A 445 -25.55 20.66 48.33
N SER A 446 -26.34 20.01 47.47
CA SER A 446 -26.92 18.70 47.79
C SER A 446 -25.83 17.66 48.00
N LYS A 447 -24.79 17.67 47.14
CA LYS A 447 -23.59 16.84 47.29
C LYS A 447 -22.91 17.06 48.64
N HIS A 448 -22.67 18.30 49.07
CA HIS A 448 -22.12 18.59 50.40
C HIS A 448 -23.03 18.10 51.54
N ARG A 449 -24.34 18.31 51.45
CA ARG A 449 -25.31 17.85 52.47
C ARG A 449 -25.31 16.33 52.62
N ASP A 450 -25.29 15.62 51.49
CA ASP A 450 -25.44 14.16 51.45
C ASP A 450 -24.09 13.43 51.59
N PHE A 451 -22.97 14.15 51.48
CA PHE A 451 -21.60 13.62 51.55
C PHE A 451 -21.32 12.74 52.77
N ALA A 452 -21.86 13.09 53.95
CA ALA A 452 -21.66 12.29 55.16
C ALA A 452 -22.31 10.90 55.05
N ALA A 453 -23.47 10.78 54.41
CA ALA A 453 -24.13 9.50 54.17
C ALA A 453 -23.38 8.69 53.11
N VAL A 454 -22.95 9.32 52.01
CA VAL A 454 -22.15 8.67 50.95
C VAL A 454 -20.81 8.17 51.49
N THR A 455 -20.14 8.95 52.34
CA THR A 455 -18.85 8.55 52.94
C THR A 455 -19.02 7.34 53.86
N GLU A 456 -20.11 7.28 54.62
CA GLU A 456 -20.40 6.13 55.49
C GLU A 456 -20.82 4.88 54.68
N GLU A 457 -21.55 5.06 53.57
CA GLU A 457 -21.83 4.00 52.61
C GLU A 457 -20.52 3.41 52.03
N ARG A 458 -19.57 4.26 51.60
CA ARG A 458 -18.26 3.81 51.11
C ARG A 458 -17.40 3.17 52.19
N ARG A 459 -17.47 3.64 53.44
CA ARG A 459 -16.83 2.99 54.60
C ARG A 459 -17.38 1.58 54.80
N ALA A 460 -18.71 1.42 54.87
CA ALA A 460 -19.36 0.14 55.05
C ALA A 460 -19.11 -0.82 53.87
N GLU A 461 -19.05 -0.31 52.65
CA GLU A 461 -18.67 -1.06 51.45
C GLU A 461 -17.24 -1.62 51.56
N MET A 462 -16.25 -0.78 51.93
CA MET A 462 -14.88 -1.22 52.15
C MET A 462 -14.77 -2.23 53.30
N GLU A 463 -15.45 -2.02 54.42
CA GLU A 463 -15.45 -2.96 55.55
C GLU A 463 -16.04 -4.32 55.13
N ARG A 464 -17.14 -4.31 54.38
CA ARG A 464 -17.75 -5.52 53.80
C ARG A 464 -16.77 -6.25 52.88
N ILE A 465 -16.14 -5.57 51.91
CA ILE A 465 -15.13 -6.18 51.01
C ILE A 465 -13.96 -6.74 51.83
N THR A 466 -13.51 -6.00 52.86
CA THR A 466 -12.40 -6.38 53.74
C THR A 466 -12.67 -7.68 54.47
N ASP A 467 -13.87 -7.82 55.03
CA ASP A 467 -14.25 -8.97 55.86
C ASP A 467 -14.68 -10.18 55.02
N GLU A 468 -15.40 -9.99 53.90
CA GLU A 468 -15.74 -11.06 52.95
C GLU A 468 -14.50 -11.74 52.36
N ASN A 469 -13.46 -10.95 52.04
CA ASN A 469 -12.24 -11.46 51.41
C ASN A 469 -11.09 -11.69 52.43
N GLY A 470 -11.26 -11.31 53.70
CA GLY A 470 -10.27 -11.48 54.77
C GLY A 470 -9.01 -10.61 54.65
N ILE A 471 -9.04 -9.55 53.83
CA ILE A 471 -7.86 -8.75 53.42
C ILE A 471 -7.44 -7.66 54.43
N ARG A 472 -7.80 -7.82 55.71
CA ARG A 472 -7.68 -6.77 56.75
C ARG A 472 -6.26 -6.23 56.96
N LYS A 473 -5.21 -7.05 56.84
CA LYS A 473 -3.82 -6.57 56.98
C LYS A 473 -3.37 -5.73 55.78
N ALA A 474 -3.76 -6.11 54.57
CA ALA A 474 -3.50 -5.30 53.37
C ALA A 474 -4.16 -3.92 53.48
N ILE A 475 -5.42 -3.88 53.91
CA ILE A 475 -6.17 -2.63 54.13
C ILE A 475 -5.54 -1.77 55.23
N MET A 476 -5.10 -2.35 56.35
CA MET A 476 -4.38 -1.61 57.40
C MET A 476 -3.05 -1.04 56.92
N ARG A 477 -2.34 -1.72 56.01
CA ARG A 477 -1.05 -1.28 55.45
C ARG A 477 -1.23 -0.15 54.43
N LEU A 478 -2.22 -0.27 53.54
CA LEU A 478 -2.49 0.71 52.47
C LEU A 478 -3.31 1.91 52.96
N ASN A 479 -4.05 1.75 54.06
CA ASN A 479 -4.84 2.78 54.74
C ASN A 479 -5.79 3.59 53.83
N PRO A 480 -6.67 2.94 53.03
CA PRO A 480 -7.61 3.65 52.14
C PRO A 480 -8.62 4.52 52.92
N PHE A 481 -8.85 4.25 54.20
CA PHE A 481 -9.68 5.10 55.06
C PHE A 481 -9.14 6.53 55.19
N ALA A 482 -7.82 6.75 55.08
CA ALA A 482 -7.25 8.10 55.08
C ALA A 482 -7.68 8.92 53.86
N LEU A 483 -8.04 8.28 52.73
CA LEU A 483 -8.60 8.98 51.57
C LEU A 483 -10.03 9.49 51.84
N LEU A 484 -10.80 8.82 52.70
CA LEU A 484 -12.11 9.35 53.16
C LEU A 484 -11.93 10.62 54.01
N ASP A 485 -10.93 10.64 54.89
CA ASP A 485 -10.62 11.82 55.72
C ASP A 485 -10.07 12.99 54.87
N GLN A 486 -9.32 12.69 53.81
CA GLN A 486 -8.91 13.67 52.80
C GLN A 486 -10.11 14.19 52.01
N ALA A 487 -10.99 13.32 51.51
CA ALA A 487 -12.21 13.70 50.78
C ALA A 487 -13.11 14.62 51.63
N ARG A 488 -13.22 14.35 52.93
CA ARG A 488 -13.89 15.24 53.88
C ARG A 488 -13.23 16.61 53.97
N THR A 489 -11.90 16.67 54.05
CA THR A 489 -11.16 17.95 54.09
C THR A 489 -11.34 18.75 52.79
N VAL A 490 -11.42 18.06 51.64
CA VAL A 490 -11.73 18.67 50.34
C VAL A 490 -13.18 19.17 50.30
N MET A 491 -14.14 18.42 50.84
CA MET A 491 -15.55 18.81 50.92
C MET A 491 -15.80 20.01 51.86
N GLU A 492 -15.04 20.11 52.97
CA GLU A 492 -15.06 21.28 53.85
C GLU A 492 -14.55 22.54 53.11
N LYS A 493 -13.48 22.45 52.30
CA LYS A 493 -13.03 23.55 51.42
C LYS A 493 -14.04 23.88 50.32
N LEU A 494 -14.68 22.88 49.72
CA LEU A 494 -15.73 23.06 48.72
C LEU A 494 -16.87 23.91 49.27
N HIS A 495 -17.28 23.64 50.52
CA HIS A 495 -18.29 24.43 51.22
C HIS A 495 -17.91 25.91 51.35
N GLU A 496 -16.67 26.20 51.73
CA GLU A 496 -16.16 27.58 51.82
C GLU A 496 -16.21 28.28 50.45
N ARG A 497 -15.72 27.64 49.40
CA ARG A 497 -15.77 28.16 48.02
C ARG A 497 -17.19 28.34 47.48
N LEU A 498 -18.11 27.45 47.83
CA LEU A 498 -19.53 27.56 47.48
C LEU A 498 -20.21 28.75 48.15
N ARG A 499 -19.78 29.14 49.36
CA ARG A 499 -20.27 30.36 50.03
C ARG A 499 -19.71 31.64 49.40
N GLU A 500 -18.49 31.59 48.89
CA GLU A 500 -17.86 32.68 48.12
C GLU A 500 -18.46 32.83 46.70
N GLY A 501 -19.00 31.73 46.15
CA GLY A 501 -19.48 31.65 44.77
C GLY A 501 -18.39 31.31 43.75
N ALA A 502 -17.24 30.76 44.18
CA ALA A 502 -16.12 30.37 43.32
C ALA A 502 -16.42 29.03 42.58
N MET A 503 -17.38 29.03 41.66
CA MET A 503 -17.97 27.79 41.15
C MET A 503 -16.99 26.89 40.38
N ASP A 504 -16.00 27.44 39.67
CA ASP A 504 -14.92 26.64 39.04
C ASP A 504 -14.17 25.77 40.07
N GLN A 505 -13.84 26.36 41.23
CA GLN A 505 -13.15 25.66 42.32
C GLN A 505 -14.08 24.68 43.04
N VAL A 506 -15.37 24.99 43.15
CA VAL A 506 -16.39 24.07 43.69
C VAL A 506 -16.51 22.82 42.83
N ILE A 507 -16.51 22.96 41.50
CA ILE A 507 -16.54 21.84 40.56
C ILE A 507 -15.29 20.97 40.75
N GLN A 508 -14.10 21.57 40.66
CA GLN A 508 -12.82 20.87 40.81
C GLN A 508 -12.69 20.12 42.15
N LEU A 509 -12.98 20.78 43.27
CA LEU A 509 -12.95 20.16 44.60
C LEU A 509 -14.03 19.07 44.74
N GLY A 510 -15.16 19.22 44.06
CA GLY A 510 -16.22 18.22 44.08
C GLY A 510 -15.81 16.94 43.37
N ASP A 511 -15.16 17.07 42.23
CA ASP A 511 -14.71 15.94 41.43
C ASP A 511 -13.47 15.27 42.07
N GLU A 512 -12.59 16.05 42.71
CA GLU A 512 -11.51 15.53 43.58
C GLU A 512 -12.06 14.70 44.75
N ALA A 513 -13.10 15.17 45.44
CA ALA A 513 -13.73 14.42 46.53
C ALA A 513 -14.35 13.09 46.05
N ASP A 514 -15.03 13.08 44.90
CA ASP A 514 -15.58 11.84 44.33
C ASP A 514 -14.46 10.86 43.93
N ARG A 515 -13.37 11.36 43.34
CA ARG A 515 -12.19 10.56 43.00
C ARG A 515 -11.58 9.89 44.23
N LEU A 516 -11.39 10.64 45.32
CA LEU A 516 -10.83 10.10 46.58
C LEU A 516 -11.74 9.03 47.21
N LEU A 517 -13.06 9.22 47.17
CA LEU A 517 -14.03 8.20 47.63
C LEU A 517 -13.98 6.93 46.76
N ALA A 518 -13.90 7.09 45.43
CA ALA A 518 -13.82 5.98 44.49
C ALA A 518 -12.48 5.21 44.60
N GLU A 519 -11.37 5.92 44.76
CA GLU A 519 -10.03 5.35 44.94
C GLU A 519 -9.93 4.50 46.21
N ALA A 520 -10.51 4.96 47.32
CA ALA A 520 -10.55 4.20 48.57
C ALA A 520 -11.21 2.81 48.39
N VAL A 521 -12.39 2.78 47.76
CA VAL A 521 -13.10 1.53 47.43
C VAL A 521 -12.35 0.71 46.39
N GLY A 522 -11.74 1.36 45.40
CA GLY A 522 -10.90 0.75 44.37
C GLY A 522 -9.71 -0.02 44.94
N ILE A 523 -9.02 0.54 45.95
CA ILE A 523 -7.94 -0.15 46.67
C ILE A 523 -8.46 -1.44 47.32
N ALA A 524 -9.62 -1.40 47.99
CA ALA A 524 -10.18 -2.58 48.64
C ALA A 524 -10.57 -3.68 47.64
N ASN A 525 -11.24 -3.31 46.55
CA ASN A 525 -11.58 -4.23 45.46
C ASN A 525 -10.33 -4.84 44.80
N ARG A 526 -9.32 -4.02 44.49
CA ARG A 526 -8.04 -4.50 43.91
C ARG A 526 -7.37 -5.55 44.79
N GLN A 527 -7.27 -5.32 46.10
CA GLN A 527 -6.64 -6.30 47.02
C GLN A 527 -7.47 -7.60 47.11
N ALA A 528 -8.80 -7.52 47.05
CA ALA A 528 -9.68 -8.69 47.02
C ALA A 528 -9.51 -9.52 45.73
N GLU A 529 -9.42 -8.88 44.57
CA GLU A 529 -9.19 -9.58 43.29
C GLU A 529 -7.76 -10.13 43.18
N LEU A 530 -6.74 -9.38 43.60
CA LEU A 530 -5.36 -9.88 43.64
C LEU A 530 -5.23 -11.12 44.54
N LYS A 531 -5.94 -11.19 45.68
CA LYS A 531 -5.98 -12.41 46.51
C LYS A 531 -6.47 -13.63 45.73
N LYS A 532 -7.57 -13.49 44.97
CA LYS A 532 -8.17 -14.57 44.18
C LYS A 532 -7.26 -14.98 43.02
N LEU A 533 -6.78 -13.99 42.26
CA LEU A 533 -5.97 -14.18 41.07
C LEU A 533 -4.61 -14.79 41.43
N ASN A 534 -3.92 -14.26 42.44
CA ASN A 534 -2.66 -14.82 42.90
C ASN A 534 -2.82 -16.26 43.39
N ARG A 535 -3.94 -16.60 44.06
CA ARG A 535 -4.19 -17.99 44.47
C ARG A 535 -4.31 -18.92 43.27
N LYS A 536 -5.16 -18.56 42.30
CA LYS A 536 -5.37 -19.32 41.05
C LYS A 536 -4.06 -19.52 40.30
N ASP A 537 -3.25 -18.49 40.19
CA ASP A 537 -2.02 -18.54 39.39
C ASP A 537 -0.89 -19.26 40.13
N ILE A 538 -0.84 -19.20 41.48
CA ILE A 538 0.00 -20.10 42.29
C ILE A 538 -0.43 -21.56 42.10
N ASP A 539 -1.73 -21.86 42.14
CA ASP A 539 -2.25 -23.22 41.91
C ASP A 539 -1.84 -23.75 40.52
N TYR A 540 -1.88 -22.91 39.48
CA TYR A 540 -1.37 -23.22 38.14
C TYR A 540 0.15 -23.47 38.11
N LEU A 541 0.94 -22.61 38.76
CA LEU A 541 2.40 -22.79 38.85
C LEU A 541 2.77 -24.07 39.62
N GLU A 542 1.99 -24.46 40.63
CA GLU A 542 2.12 -25.73 41.36
C GLU A 542 1.74 -26.94 40.49
N GLU A 543 0.71 -26.85 39.65
CA GLU A 543 0.30 -27.92 38.73
C GLU A 543 1.36 -28.16 37.63
N LYS A 544 1.84 -27.08 36.99
CA LYS A 544 2.85 -27.12 35.92
C LYS A 544 4.21 -27.69 36.35
N GLN A 545 4.52 -27.70 37.64
CA GLN A 545 5.75 -28.27 38.19
C GLN A 545 5.92 -29.78 37.95
N HIS A 546 4.83 -30.55 37.78
CA HIS A 546 4.95 -31.98 37.51
C HIS A 546 5.25 -32.30 36.04
N PRO A 547 4.51 -31.76 35.04
CA PRO A 547 4.87 -31.90 33.62
C PRO A 547 6.33 -31.54 33.33
N PHE A 548 6.80 -30.37 33.79
CA PHE A 548 8.18 -29.95 33.53
C PHE A 548 9.24 -30.94 34.05
N LYS A 549 9.01 -31.61 35.19
CA LYS A 549 9.93 -32.64 35.69
C LYS A 549 9.96 -33.89 34.82
N GLN A 550 8.85 -34.22 34.16
CA GLN A 550 8.78 -35.29 33.18
C GLN A 550 9.46 -34.88 31.87
N ASP A 551 9.15 -33.69 31.35
CA ASP A 551 9.75 -33.15 30.13
C ASP A 551 11.29 -33.00 30.26
N ILE A 552 11.77 -32.52 31.41
CA ILE A 552 13.22 -32.48 31.73
C ILE A 552 13.84 -33.88 31.66
N ALA A 553 13.22 -34.89 32.28
CA ALA A 553 13.76 -36.25 32.30
C ALA A 553 13.75 -36.92 30.91
N GLU A 554 12.76 -36.62 30.07
CA GLU A 554 12.72 -37.04 28.67
C GLU A 554 13.80 -36.35 27.83
N LEU A 555 13.93 -35.02 27.96
CA LEU A 555 14.91 -34.22 27.23
C LEU A 555 16.35 -34.57 27.63
N GLU A 556 16.63 -34.88 28.90
CA GLU A 556 17.96 -35.38 29.31
C GLU A 556 18.34 -36.67 28.59
N GLN A 557 17.39 -37.60 28.41
CA GLN A 557 17.62 -38.83 27.65
C GLN A 557 17.82 -38.56 26.15
N GLN A 558 17.03 -37.64 25.57
CA GLN A 558 17.16 -37.25 24.17
C GLN A 558 18.48 -36.52 23.89
N PHE A 559 18.90 -35.57 24.74
CA PHE A 559 20.23 -34.96 24.66
C PHE A 559 21.35 -36.00 24.75
N GLY A 560 21.18 -37.06 25.56
CA GLY A 560 22.10 -38.20 25.60
C GLY A 560 22.28 -38.90 24.25
N TYR A 561 21.19 -39.13 23.52
CA TYR A 561 21.20 -39.70 22.17
C TYR A 561 21.79 -38.72 21.13
N ILE A 562 21.36 -37.46 21.15
CA ILE A 562 21.81 -36.42 20.22
C ILE A 562 23.31 -36.16 20.36
N ARG A 563 23.85 -36.13 21.57
CA ARG A 563 25.30 -35.98 21.85
C ARG A 563 26.16 -37.12 21.31
N ALA A 564 25.62 -38.33 21.26
CA ALA A 564 26.31 -39.49 20.70
C ALA A 564 26.25 -39.52 19.16
N THR A 565 25.25 -38.86 18.57
CA THR A 565 24.92 -38.97 17.14
C THR A 565 25.39 -37.75 16.34
N TYR A 566 25.28 -36.54 16.88
CA TYR A 566 25.46 -35.26 16.16
C TYR A 566 26.52 -34.35 16.78
N SER A 567 27.21 -33.58 15.94
CA SER A 567 28.29 -32.68 16.35
C SER A 567 27.81 -31.58 17.29
N GLN A 568 28.70 -31.10 18.18
CA GLN A 568 28.38 -30.12 19.22
C GLN A 568 27.73 -28.83 18.68
N HIS A 569 28.08 -28.44 17.45
CA HIS A 569 27.54 -27.25 16.79
C HIS A 569 26.00 -27.24 16.75
N HIS A 570 25.37 -28.40 16.53
CA HIS A 570 23.92 -28.51 16.32
C HIS A 570 23.07 -28.45 17.60
N TRP A 571 23.67 -28.61 18.78
CA TRP A 571 22.89 -28.75 20.03
C TRP A 571 23.44 -27.95 21.22
N LEU A 572 24.60 -27.30 21.12
CA LEU A 572 25.22 -26.61 22.25
C LEU A 572 24.35 -25.49 22.83
N GLN A 573 23.93 -24.53 22.01
CA GLN A 573 23.09 -23.40 22.43
C GLN A 573 21.75 -23.86 23.01
N LEU A 574 21.17 -24.90 22.40
CA LEU A 574 19.92 -25.52 22.83
C LEU A 574 20.07 -26.18 24.20
N HIS A 575 21.23 -26.80 24.46
CA HIS A 575 21.55 -27.38 25.76
C HIS A 575 21.78 -26.31 26.84
N GLU A 576 22.41 -25.18 26.50
CA GLU A 576 22.60 -24.06 27.44
C GLU A 576 21.23 -23.49 27.88
N ARG A 577 20.30 -23.28 26.93
CA ARG A 577 18.90 -22.91 27.24
C ARG A 577 18.20 -23.97 28.10
N PHE A 578 18.41 -25.25 27.82
CA PHE A 578 17.83 -26.34 28.59
C PHE A 578 18.35 -26.42 30.04
N GLU A 579 19.63 -26.19 30.30
CA GLU A 579 20.17 -26.16 31.67
C GLU A 579 19.71 -24.90 32.44
N GLN A 580 19.52 -23.77 31.75
CA GLN A 580 18.88 -22.59 32.33
C GLN A 580 17.42 -22.89 32.73
N MET A 581 16.64 -23.45 31.81
CA MET A 581 15.26 -23.90 32.05
C MET A 581 15.14 -24.85 33.26
N LYS A 582 16.05 -25.84 33.38
CA LYS A 582 16.13 -26.73 34.55
C LYS A 582 16.38 -25.97 35.85
N THR A 583 17.18 -24.91 35.80
CA THR A 583 17.49 -24.05 36.96
C THR A 583 16.27 -23.23 37.36
N ASP A 584 15.56 -22.64 36.39
CA ASP A 584 14.34 -21.87 36.64
C ASP A 584 13.20 -22.73 37.20
N VAL A 585 12.96 -23.93 36.68
CA VAL A 585 11.96 -24.87 37.24
C VAL A 585 12.30 -25.26 38.68
N GLN A 586 13.59 -25.43 39.02
CA GLN A 586 14.03 -25.72 40.39
C GLN A 586 13.87 -24.52 41.33
N GLU A 587 14.19 -23.31 40.87
CA GLU A 587 14.09 -22.10 41.69
C GLU A 587 12.62 -21.71 41.91
N ALA A 588 11.76 -21.82 40.90
CA ALA A 588 10.31 -21.67 41.05
C ALA A 588 9.75 -22.59 42.15
N ALA A 589 10.20 -23.86 42.18
CA ALA A 589 9.80 -24.82 43.22
C ALA A 589 10.23 -24.40 44.64
N ARG A 590 11.30 -23.61 44.79
CA ARG A 590 11.74 -23.04 46.08
C ARG A 590 10.99 -21.76 46.44
N GLN A 591 10.56 -20.98 45.46
CA GLN A 591 9.85 -19.70 45.65
C GLN A 591 8.34 -19.88 45.90
N LEU A 592 7.71 -20.94 45.39
CA LEU A 592 6.28 -21.21 45.59
C LEU A 592 5.80 -21.15 47.06
N PRO A 593 6.54 -21.66 48.06
CA PRO A 593 6.22 -21.45 49.47
C PRO A 593 6.23 -19.98 49.93
N GLU A 594 7.13 -19.14 49.40
CA GLU A 594 7.16 -17.69 49.69
C GLU A 594 5.96 -16.98 49.04
N LEU A 595 5.60 -17.33 47.79
CA LEU A 595 4.41 -16.79 47.12
C LEU A 595 3.11 -17.14 47.86
N ASN A 596 3.00 -18.39 48.34
CA ASN A 596 1.91 -18.82 49.21
C ASN A 596 1.88 -18.06 50.54
N LEU A 597 3.04 -17.76 51.15
CA LEU A 597 3.12 -16.98 52.38
C LEU A 597 2.66 -15.53 52.15
N LEU A 598 3.17 -14.86 51.11
CA LEU A 598 2.84 -13.48 50.74
C LEU A 598 1.35 -13.32 50.39
N THR A 599 0.77 -14.29 49.67
CA THR A 599 -0.66 -14.31 49.32
C THR A 599 -1.54 -14.85 50.46
N GLY A 600 -0.96 -15.52 51.44
CA GLY A 600 -1.67 -16.09 52.57
C GLY A 600 -2.28 -15.02 53.50
N ASP A 601 -3.31 -15.42 54.24
CA ASP A 601 -3.99 -14.55 55.23
C ASP A 601 -3.05 -14.05 56.34
N GLY A 602 -1.87 -14.65 56.48
CA GLY A 602 -0.80 -14.24 57.37
C GLY A 602 -0.15 -12.91 56.98
N GLU A 603 0.30 -12.73 55.74
CA GLU A 603 1.11 -11.56 55.34
C GLU A 603 0.35 -10.59 54.43
N GLN A 604 -0.52 -11.09 53.53
CA GLN A 604 -1.39 -10.27 52.67
C GLN A 604 -0.61 -9.21 51.87
N HIS A 605 0.53 -9.59 51.31
CA HIS A 605 1.40 -8.79 50.44
C HIS A 605 1.04 -9.03 48.96
N TYR A 606 -0.23 -8.81 48.61
CA TYR A 606 -0.81 -9.22 47.32
C TYR A 606 -0.13 -8.59 46.09
N ASP A 607 0.18 -7.30 46.09
CA ASP A 607 0.87 -6.65 44.96
C ASP A 607 2.28 -7.23 44.74
N ARG A 608 3.08 -7.38 45.80
CA ARG A 608 4.42 -7.99 45.72
C ARG A 608 4.37 -9.46 45.31
N ALA A 609 3.37 -10.20 45.79
CA ALA A 609 3.15 -11.57 45.32
C ALA A 609 2.80 -11.60 43.83
N ARG A 610 1.99 -10.64 43.35
CA ARG A 610 1.61 -10.54 41.94
C ARG A 610 2.82 -10.30 41.04
N GLU A 611 3.66 -9.31 41.37
CA GLU A 611 4.91 -9.01 40.65
C GLU A 611 5.81 -10.24 40.48
N LEU A 612 5.94 -11.05 41.54
CA LEU A 612 6.73 -12.28 41.49
C LEU A 612 6.04 -13.40 40.70
N ILE A 613 4.72 -13.55 40.81
CA ILE A 613 3.93 -14.52 40.04
C ILE A 613 4.01 -14.22 38.54
N ASP A 614 3.84 -12.96 38.13
CA ASP A 614 3.97 -12.54 36.73
C ASP A 614 5.35 -12.87 36.16
N GLY A 615 6.41 -12.61 36.93
CA GLY A 615 7.77 -13.00 36.57
C GLY A 615 7.97 -14.52 36.42
N TRP A 616 7.27 -15.34 37.21
CA TRP A 616 7.33 -16.80 37.09
C TRP A 616 6.46 -17.36 35.95
N LEU A 617 5.30 -16.76 35.69
CA LEU A 617 4.45 -17.11 34.54
C LEU A 617 5.21 -16.89 33.22
N GLY A 618 5.89 -15.74 33.07
CA GLY A 618 6.74 -15.47 31.91
C GLY A 618 7.82 -16.53 31.71
N ARG A 619 8.59 -16.86 32.76
CA ARG A 619 9.60 -17.94 32.69
C ARG A 619 9.02 -19.31 32.40
N TYR A 620 7.80 -19.61 32.85
CA TYR A 620 7.15 -20.88 32.54
C TYR A 620 6.75 -20.97 31.05
N HIS A 621 6.37 -19.86 30.42
CA HIS A 621 6.21 -19.80 28.96
C HIS A 621 7.55 -20.03 28.24
N GLU A 622 8.64 -19.36 28.66
CA GLU A 622 9.99 -19.61 28.12
C GLU A 622 10.45 -21.07 28.31
N CYS A 623 9.99 -21.75 29.37
CA CYS A 623 10.22 -23.19 29.57
C CYS A 623 9.43 -24.06 28.58
N ASP A 624 8.11 -23.82 28.42
CA ASP A 624 7.28 -24.52 27.43
C ASP A 624 7.85 -24.35 26.01
N ASP A 625 8.28 -23.13 25.65
CA ASP A 625 8.92 -22.83 24.36
C ASP A 625 10.27 -23.54 24.20
N THR A 626 11.12 -23.53 25.23
CA THR A 626 12.42 -24.23 25.19
C THR A 626 12.25 -25.75 25.06
N ILE A 627 11.17 -26.33 25.64
CA ILE A 627 10.81 -27.74 25.44
C ILE A 627 10.37 -28.00 24.00
N ALA A 628 9.57 -27.10 23.42
CA ALA A 628 9.13 -27.19 22.03
C ALA A 628 10.32 -27.09 21.06
N ASP A 629 11.21 -26.12 21.25
CA ASP A 629 12.45 -25.91 20.49
C ASP A 629 13.37 -27.14 20.55
N CYS A 630 13.54 -27.73 21.73
CA CYS A 630 14.32 -28.97 21.89
C CYS A 630 13.72 -30.12 21.08
N ARG A 631 12.42 -30.40 21.29
CA ARG A 631 11.71 -31.49 20.59
C ARG A 631 11.62 -31.26 19.07
N GLY A 632 11.53 -30.01 18.63
CA GLY A 632 11.56 -29.61 17.22
C GLY A 632 12.93 -29.86 16.59
N SER A 633 13.99 -29.28 17.16
CA SER A 633 15.36 -29.38 16.64
C SER A 633 15.85 -30.83 16.56
N PHE A 634 15.53 -31.66 17.56
CA PHE A 634 15.91 -33.07 17.54
C PHE A 634 15.21 -33.85 16.41
N ARG A 635 13.92 -33.60 16.20
CA ARG A 635 13.16 -34.19 15.09
C ARG A 635 13.73 -33.71 13.75
N GLU A 636 14.05 -32.43 13.62
CA GLU A 636 14.62 -31.87 12.40
C GLU A 636 15.97 -32.51 12.07
N LEU A 637 16.87 -32.69 13.04
CA LEU A 637 18.17 -33.37 12.83
C LEU A 637 17.98 -34.81 12.34
N ASP A 638 17.08 -35.58 12.96
CA ASP A 638 16.77 -36.95 12.52
C ASP A 638 16.10 -36.98 11.13
N GLU A 639 15.26 -36.00 10.79
CA GLU A 639 14.66 -35.85 9.46
C GLU A 639 15.68 -35.41 8.40
N ARG A 640 16.61 -34.52 8.73
CA ARG A 640 17.76 -34.12 7.89
C ARG A 640 18.65 -35.33 7.61
N GLN A 641 19.02 -36.10 8.65
CA GLN A 641 19.77 -37.34 8.52
C GLN A 641 19.04 -38.33 7.58
N GLN A 642 17.75 -38.59 7.81
CA GLN A 642 16.99 -39.52 6.96
C GLN A 642 16.86 -39.03 5.51
N ARG A 643 16.65 -37.73 5.27
CA ARG A 643 16.60 -37.14 3.93
C ARG A 643 17.93 -37.26 3.20
N ALA A 644 19.04 -36.91 3.87
CA ALA A 644 20.38 -37.02 3.31
C ALA A 644 20.69 -38.47 2.91
N LYS A 645 20.39 -39.45 3.78
CA LYS A 645 20.59 -40.88 3.47
C LYS A 645 19.83 -41.33 2.23
N ARG A 646 18.51 -41.06 2.16
CA ARG A 646 17.68 -41.43 1.00
C ARG A 646 18.17 -40.78 -0.30
N SER A 647 18.72 -39.57 -0.21
CA SER A 647 19.25 -38.84 -1.36
C SER A 647 20.55 -39.46 -1.87
N VAL A 648 21.48 -39.83 -0.98
CA VAL A 648 22.69 -40.59 -1.34
C VAL A 648 22.34 -41.91 -2.03
N ASP A 649 21.43 -42.70 -1.43
CA ASP A 649 20.98 -43.98 -2.00
C ASP A 649 20.35 -43.81 -3.41
N SER A 650 19.56 -42.76 -3.60
CA SER A 650 18.91 -42.43 -4.88
C SER A 650 19.91 -41.98 -5.94
N LEU A 651 20.83 -41.08 -5.60
CA LEU A 651 21.85 -40.55 -6.52
C LEU A 651 22.86 -41.64 -6.93
N TRP A 652 23.25 -42.53 -6.02
CA TRP A 652 24.08 -43.68 -6.35
C TRP A 652 23.37 -44.62 -7.34
N SER A 653 22.09 -44.91 -7.12
CA SER A 653 21.26 -45.70 -8.06
C SER A 653 21.13 -45.04 -9.44
N GLN A 654 20.96 -43.71 -9.49
CA GLN A 654 20.96 -42.95 -10.75
C GLN A 654 22.31 -43.05 -11.47
N PHE A 655 23.43 -42.94 -10.76
CA PHE A 655 24.78 -43.08 -11.29
C PHE A 655 25.06 -44.48 -11.86
N GLU A 656 24.67 -45.55 -11.15
CA GLU A 656 24.71 -46.92 -11.67
C GLU A 656 23.83 -47.08 -12.93
N GLY A 657 22.66 -46.43 -12.95
CA GLY A 657 21.79 -46.30 -14.11
C GLY A 657 22.51 -45.69 -15.32
N ILE A 658 23.20 -44.57 -15.13
CA ILE A 658 24.00 -43.89 -16.17
C ILE A 658 25.15 -44.80 -16.67
N GLN A 659 25.88 -45.47 -15.76
CA GLN A 659 26.90 -46.45 -16.13
C GLN A 659 26.32 -47.59 -17.00
N SER A 660 25.16 -48.12 -16.64
CA SER A 660 24.49 -49.18 -17.40
C SER A 660 24.06 -48.71 -18.80
N LEU A 661 23.59 -47.46 -18.92
CA LEU A 661 23.18 -46.84 -20.18
C LEU A 661 24.38 -46.66 -21.12
N VAL A 662 25.49 -46.10 -20.61
CA VAL A 662 26.74 -45.91 -21.38
C VAL A 662 27.28 -47.25 -21.91
N ARG A 663 27.27 -48.29 -21.08
CA ARG A 663 27.70 -49.65 -21.50
C ARG A 663 26.75 -50.26 -22.52
N ARG A 664 25.43 -50.17 -22.32
CA ARG A 664 24.41 -50.74 -23.23
C ARG A 664 24.41 -50.08 -24.61
N GLU A 665 24.60 -48.76 -24.65
CA GLU A 665 24.63 -47.97 -25.88
C GLU A 665 26.03 -47.92 -26.53
N ALA A 666 27.03 -48.58 -25.95
CA ALA A 666 28.42 -48.61 -26.40
C ALA A 666 29.00 -47.20 -26.66
N LEU A 667 28.64 -46.22 -25.82
CA LEU A 667 29.13 -44.85 -25.96
C LEU A 667 30.62 -44.81 -25.57
N PRO A 668 31.52 -44.29 -26.41
CA PRO A 668 32.95 -44.28 -26.10
C PRO A 668 33.25 -43.28 -24.99
N LEU A 669 33.92 -43.79 -23.96
CA LEU A 669 34.38 -43.02 -22.80
C LEU A 669 35.48 -42.03 -23.23
N ASN A 670 35.17 -40.74 -23.18
CA ASN A 670 36.17 -39.68 -23.29
C ASN A 670 36.84 -39.43 -21.94
N GLN A 671 37.96 -38.69 -21.95
CA GLN A 671 38.75 -38.41 -20.75
C GLN A 671 37.98 -37.58 -19.70
N GLY A 672 37.07 -36.69 -20.13
CA GLY A 672 36.22 -35.90 -19.23
C GLY A 672 35.21 -36.76 -18.46
N TRP A 673 34.59 -37.75 -19.12
CA TRP A 673 33.69 -38.70 -18.46
C TRP A 673 34.44 -39.56 -17.44
N GLN A 674 35.67 -39.99 -17.74
CA GLN A 674 36.50 -40.70 -16.76
C GLN A 674 36.77 -39.84 -15.51
N GLN A 675 37.04 -38.54 -15.67
CA GLN A 675 37.21 -37.60 -14.57
C GLN A 675 35.90 -37.43 -13.75
N SER A 676 34.75 -37.30 -14.41
CA SER A 676 33.45 -37.28 -13.72
C SER A 676 33.16 -38.59 -12.98
N TYR A 677 33.46 -39.76 -13.57
CA TYR A 677 33.32 -41.04 -12.89
C TYR A 677 34.17 -41.14 -11.63
N THR A 678 35.44 -40.72 -11.67
CA THR A 678 36.30 -40.70 -10.48
C THR A 678 35.85 -39.69 -9.44
N ALA A 679 35.41 -38.49 -9.84
CA ALA A 679 34.93 -37.47 -8.92
C ALA A 679 33.67 -37.92 -8.16
N ILE A 680 32.70 -38.53 -8.85
CA ILE A 680 31.47 -39.05 -8.24
C ILE A 680 31.79 -40.23 -7.30
N GLU A 681 32.70 -41.14 -7.66
CA GLU A 681 33.15 -42.21 -6.76
C GLU A 681 33.91 -41.69 -5.53
N GLU A 682 34.73 -40.65 -5.68
CA GLU A 682 35.46 -40.01 -4.57
C GLU A 682 34.51 -39.26 -3.63
N ALA A 683 33.55 -38.51 -4.17
CA ALA A 683 32.49 -37.85 -3.40
C ALA A 683 31.65 -38.86 -2.61
N TYR A 684 31.23 -39.97 -3.23
CA TYR A 684 30.51 -41.04 -2.54
C TYR A 684 31.34 -41.70 -1.42
N ARG A 685 32.63 -41.96 -1.65
CA ARG A 685 33.54 -42.48 -0.60
C ARG A 685 33.73 -41.48 0.55
N LYS A 686 33.84 -40.19 0.23
CA LYS A 686 33.98 -39.11 1.22
C LYS A 686 32.72 -39.03 2.08
N LEU A 687 31.53 -38.96 1.47
CA LEU A 687 30.25 -39.05 2.16
C LEU A 687 30.18 -40.30 3.04
N SER A 688 30.43 -41.49 2.49
CA SER A 688 30.42 -42.75 3.27
C SER A 688 31.42 -42.75 4.44
N SER A 689 32.53 -42.01 4.35
CA SER A 689 33.50 -41.89 5.45
C SER A 689 32.99 -40.98 6.57
N VAL A 690 32.40 -39.83 6.24
CA VAL A 690 31.78 -38.90 7.20
C VAL A 690 30.62 -39.58 7.93
N TRP A 691 29.79 -40.33 7.20
CA TRP A 691 28.69 -41.14 7.76
C TRP A 691 29.14 -42.29 8.69
N SER A 692 30.41 -42.71 8.62
CA SER A 692 30.92 -43.85 9.41
C SER A 692 31.47 -43.47 10.79
N LEU A 693 31.62 -42.17 11.07
CA LEU A 693 32.28 -41.64 12.26
C LEU A 693 31.36 -40.65 13.01
N PRO A 694 30.53 -41.12 13.96
CA PRO A 694 29.85 -40.23 14.89
C PRO A 694 30.87 -39.47 15.76
N PRO A 695 30.59 -38.22 16.16
CA PRO A 695 29.35 -37.47 15.92
C PRO A 695 29.28 -36.83 14.52
N LEU A 696 28.12 -36.93 13.87
CA LEU A 696 27.86 -36.45 12.51
C LEU A 696 27.70 -34.92 12.45
N HIS A 697 28.37 -34.28 11.50
CA HIS A 697 28.16 -32.86 11.19
C HIS A 697 27.19 -32.75 10.00
N MET A 698 25.94 -32.37 10.26
CA MET A 698 24.88 -32.42 9.23
C MET A 698 25.12 -31.43 8.09
N ASP A 699 25.61 -30.22 8.38
CA ASP A 699 25.86 -29.21 7.33
C ASP A 699 27.00 -29.63 6.37
N GLU A 700 28.04 -30.31 6.88
CA GLU A 700 29.09 -30.88 6.04
C GLU A 700 28.53 -32.00 5.15
N ILE A 701 27.71 -32.90 5.71
CA ILE A 701 27.06 -33.98 4.95
C ILE A 701 26.17 -33.42 3.84
N GLU A 702 25.37 -32.38 4.13
CA GLU A 702 24.47 -31.77 3.15
C GLU A 702 25.23 -30.97 2.08
N SER A 703 26.32 -30.29 2.43
CA SER A 703 27.20 -29.61 1.46
C SER A 703 27.88 -30.60 0.50
N GLU A 704 28.42 -31.70 1.01
CA GLU A 704 29.04 -32.75 0.19
C GLU A 704 28.00 -33.50 -0.66
N LEU A 705 26.77 -33.67 -0.16
CA LEU A 705 25.65 -34.23 -0.89
C LEU A 705 25.21 -33.32 -2.05
N GLN A 706 25.18 -32.00 -1.86
CA GLN A 706 24.84 -31.06 -2.92
C GLN A 706 25.89 -31.06 -4.05
N GLN A 707 27.17 -31.21 -3.71
CA GLN A 707 28.23 -31.39 -4.71
C GLN A 707 28.06 -32.71 -5.48
N PHE A 708 27.79 -33.81 -4.76
CA PHE A 708 27.55 -35.14 -5.35
C PHE A 708 26.34 -35.15 -6.30
N ASP A 709 25.23 -34.50 -5.92
CA ASP A 709 24.05 -34.29 -6.77
C ASP A 709 24.39 -33.56 -8.08
N SER A 710 25.09 -32.43 -7.96
CA SER A 710 25.53 -31.62 -9.09
C SER A 710 26.40 -32.40 -10.07
N ASP A 711 27.36 -33.20 -9.56
CA ASP A 711 28.25 -34.01 -10.40
C ASP A 711 27.51 -35.14 -11.14
N VAL A 712 26.56 -35.82 -10.46
CA VAL A 712 25.72 -36.86 -11.08
C VAL A 712 24.83 -36.27 -12.18
N HIS A 713 24.14 -35.15 -11.92
CA HIS A 713 23.30 -34.50 -12.93
C HIS A 713 24.10 -33.89 -14.08
N ALA A 714 25.30 -33.33 -13.82
CA ALA A 714 26.20 -32.86 -14.87
C ALA A 714 26.64 -34.01 -15.80
N LEU A 715 27.00 -35.17 -15.24
CA LEU A 715 27.32 -36.37 -16.02
C LEU A 715 26.10 -36.87 -16.82
N GLN A 716 24.93 -36.94 -16.20
CA GLN A 716 23.68 -37.33 -16.86
C GLN A 716 23.37 -36.45 -18.08
N GLY A 717 23.50 -35.13 -17.93
CA GLY A 717 23.30 -34.16 -19.00
C GLY A 717 24.34 -34.26 -20.12
N GLN A 718 25.58 -34.69 -19.83
CA GLN A 718 26.58 -34.99 -20.86
C GLN A 718 26.26 -36.29 -21.62
N VAL A 719 25.90 -37.35 -20.90
CA VAL A 719 25.55 -38.67 -21.49
C VAL A 719 24.31 -38.58 -22.36
N ASN A 720 23.24 -37.90 -21.88
CA ASN A 720 22.01 -37.72 -22.65
C ASN A 720 22.25 -36.93 -23.95
N ARG A 721 23.05 -35.86 -23.92
CA ARG A 721 23.43 -35.11 -25.14
C ARG A 721 24.18 -36.01 -26.13
N LYS A 722 25.14 -36.81 -25.69
CA LYS A 722 25.88 -37.73 -26.57
C LYS A 722 25.04 -38.88 -27.11
N LEU A 723 24.07 -39.36 -26.33
CA LEU A 723 23.11 -40.36 -26.78
C LEU A 723 22.18 -39.80 -27.87
N GLU A 724 21.75 -38.55 -27.74
CA GLU A 724 20.91 -37.90 -28.76
C GLU A 724 21.70 -37.59 -30.04
N GLU A 725 22.94 -37.08 -29.92
CA GLU A 725 23.86 -36.94 -31.06
C GLU A 725 24.07 -38.28 -31.81
N LYS A 726 24.26 -39.38 -31.07
CA LYS A 726 24.38 -40.74 -31.65
C LYS A 726 23.11 -41.11 -32.42
N ARG A 727 21.94 -40.99 -31.79
CA ARG A 727 20.65 -41.34 -32.39
C ARG A 727 20.35 -40.51 -33.64
N GLU A 728 20.68 -39.22 -33.61
CA GLU A 728 20.53 -38.34 -34.77
C GLU A 728 21.48 -38.73 -35.91
N ALA A 729 22.75 -39.03 -35.60
CA ALA A 729 23.72 -39.53 -36.57
C ALA A 729 23.26 -40.86 -37.21
N GLU A 730 22.86 -41.84 -36.40
CA GLU A 730 22.34 -43.12 -36.89
C GLU A 730 21.04 -42.99 -37.70
N ARG A 731 20.19 -42.01 -37.37
CA ARG A 731 18.99 -41.69 -38.14
C ARG A 731 19.35 -41.09 -39.50
N ARG A 732 20.15 -40.01 -39.53
CA ARG A 732 20.60 -39.38 -40.79
C ARG A 732 21.37 -40.34 -41.68
N MET A 733 22.19 -41.23 -41.10
CA MET A 733 22.92 -42.25 -41.84
C MET A 733 21.97 -43.24 -42.54
N ARG A 734 20.91 -43.70 -41.84
CA ARG A 734 19.89 -44.58 -42.42
C ARG A 734 19.07 -43.87 -43.50
N GLU A 735 18.72 -42.60 -43.30
CA GLU A 735 18.03 -41.76 -44.28
C GLU A 735 18.88 -41.59 -45.56
N ALA A 736 20.16 -41.20 -45.43
CA ALA A 736 21.08 -41.06 -46.56
C ALA A 736 21.29 -42.39 -47.32
N GLN A 737 21.42 -43.50 -46.61
CA GLN A 737 21.53 -44.84 -47.20
C GLN A 737 20.25 -45.23 -47.97
N ALA A 738 19.07 -44.96 -47.41
CA ALA A 738 17.78 -45.26 -48.06
C ALA A 738 17.50 -44.39 -49.30
N MET A 739 17.88 -43.10 -49.25
CA MET A 739 17.81 -42.20 -50.41
C MET A 739 18.76 -42.67 -51.52
N TYR A 740 20.02 -42.99 -51.18
CA TYR A 740 20.99 -43.53 -52.12
C TYR A 740 20.46 -44.81 -52.79
N ASP A 741 20.00 -45.79 -52.01
CA ASP A 741 19.43 -47.04 -52.51
C ASP A 741 18.26 -46.81 -53.47
N THR A 742 17.41 -45.83 -53.19
CA THR A 742 16.24 -45.50 -54.02
C THR A 742 16.66 -44.89 -55.37
N VAL A 743 17.57 -43.91 -55.35
CA VAL A 743 18.07 -43.27 -56.58
C VAL A 743 18.93 -44.26 -57.38
N TYR A 744 19.77 -45.06 -56.73
CA TYR A 744 20.62 -46.07 -57.37
C TYR A 744 19.84 -47.17 -58.09
N ARG A 745 18.69 -47.59 -57.53
CA ARG A 745 17.76 -48.53 -58.19
C ARG A 745 17.07 -47.89 -59.40
N ARG A 746 16.61 -46.63 -59.30
CA ARG A 746 15.96 -45.89 -60.40
C ARG A 746 16.94 -45.55 -61.54
N ALA A 747 18.19 -45.24 -61.21
CA ALA A 747 19.25 -44.87 -62.15
C ALA A 747 19.55 -45.96 -63.20
N GLY A 748 19.38 -47.23 -62.85
CA GLY A 748 19.49 -48.35 -63.77
C GLY A 748 20.80 -48.35 -64.59
N SER A 749 20.70 -48.51 -65.91
CA SER A 749 21.82 -48.37 -66.85
C SER A 749 21.95 -46.98 -67.47
N LYS A 750 21.13 -46.00 -67.06
CA LYS A 750 21.05 -44.68 -67.73
C LYS A 750 22.23 -43.75 -67.42
N ILE A 751 22.87 -43.94 -66.26
CA ILE A 751 24.07 -43.19 -65.84
C ILE A 751 25.19 -44.13 -65.40
N ASN A 752 26.44 -43.67 -65.47
CA ASN A 752 27.58 -44.43 -64.97
C ASN A 752 27.58 -44.45 -63.43
N ARG A 753 26.95 -45.48 -62.84
CA ARG A 753 26.81 -45.65 -61.39
C ARG A 753 28.12 -45.87 -60.63
N HIS A 754 29.20 -46.28 -61.31
CA HIS A 754 30.39 -46.83 -60.63
C HIS A 754 31.19 -45.76 -59.85
N SER A 755 31.22 -44.52 -60.36
CA SER A 755 31.83 -43.37 -59.67
C SER A 755 31.07 -43.00 -58.40
N TYR A 756 29.74 -42.88 -58.49
CA TYR A 756 28.89 -42.54 -57.34
C TYR A 756 28.91 -43.65 -56.29
N SER A 757 28.90 -44.93 -56.69
CA SER A 757 28.96 -46.04 -55.72
C SER A 757 30.29 -46.10 -55.00
N SER A 758 31.42 -45.92 -55.70
CA SER A 758 32.73 -45.91 -55.05
C SER A 758 32.84 -44.78 -54.01
N ASN A 759 32.45 -43.57 -54.40
CA ASN A 759 32.52 -42.39 -53.53
C ASN A 759 31.53 -42.45 -52.37
N PHE A 760 30.30 -42.91 -52.61
CA PHE A 760 29.30 -43.08 -51.57
C PHE A 760 29.70 -44.17 -50.58
N THR A 761 30.17 -45.34 -51.05
CA THR A 761 30.62 -46.42 -50.15
C THR A 761 31.84 -46.02 -49.34
N SER A 762 32.85 -45.38 -49.93
CA SER A 762 34.04 -44.95 -49.18
C SER A 762 33.71 -43.91 -48.11
N LEU A 763 32.88 -42.91 -48.45
CA LEU A 763 32.44 -41.92 -47.47
C LEU A 763 31.51 -42.55 -46.43
N SER A 764 30.60 -43.44 -46.82
CA SER A 764 29.67 -44.15 -45.91
C SER A 764 30.41 -45.00 -44.88
N GLU A 765 31.43 -45.76 -45.29
CA GLU A 765 32.27 -46.51 -44.35
C GLU A 765 33.09 -45.59 -43.44
N HIS A 766 33.62 -44.48 -43.95
CA HIS A 766 34.30 -43.50 -43.12
C HIS A 766 33.35 -42.84 -42.09
N THR A 767 32.12 -42.51 -42.49
CA THR A 767 31.08 -41.98 -41.59
C THR A 767 30.68 -43.01 -40.53
N LYS A 768 30.53 -44.29 -40.88
CA LYS A 768 30.28 -45.37 -39.91
C LYS A 768 31.44 -45.53 -38.93
N GLN A 769 32.69 -45.43 -39.39
CA GLN A 769 33.87 -45.44 -38.52
C GLN A 769 33.87 -44.24 -37.56
N MET A 770 33.48 -43.04 -38.02
CA MET A 770 33.33 -41.87 -37.15
C MET A 770 32.22 -42.05 -36.11
N ILE A 771 31.07 -42.63 -36.46
CA ILE A 771 30.01 -42.99 -35.50
C ILE A 771 30.53 -44.02 -34.48
N ALA A 772 31.19 -45.09 -34.93
CA ALA A 772 31.76 -46.11 -34.05
C ALA A 772 32.86 -45.58 -33.13
N ALA A 773 33.58 -44.53 -33.55
CA ALA A 773 34.57 -43.81 -32.74
C ALA A 773 33.95 -42.70 -31.86
N GLY A 774 32.63 -42.50 -31.88
CA GLY A 774 31.91 -41.50 -31.07
C GLY A 774 31.99 -40.06 -31.57
N MET A 775 32.53 -39.85 -32.77
CA MET A 775 32.67 -38.52 -33.38
C MET A 775 31.36 -38.09 -34.07
N TYR A 776 30.23 -38.22 -33.35
CA TYR A 776 28.87 -38.09 -33.91
C TYR A 776 28.61 -36.75 -34.62
N ALA A 777 29.00 -35.62 -34.00
CA ALA A 777 28.87 -34.30 -34.62
C ALA A 777 29.68 -34.14 -35.91
N GLN A 778 30.88 -34.73 -35.98
CA GLN A 778 31.69 -34.74 -37.21
C GLN A 778 31.08 -35.66 -38.27
N ALA A 779 30.62 -36.85 -37.86
CA ALA A 779 29.90 -37.76 -38.74
C ALA A 779 28.64 -37.12 -39.35
N ILE A 780 27.86 -36.37 -38.55
CA ILE A 780 26.68 -35.61 -39.02
C ILE A 780 27.07 -34.57 -40.08
N ASN A 781 28.16 -33.83 -39.88
CA ASN A 781 28.63 -32.85 -40.85
C ASN A 781 29.10 -33.52 -42.16
N GLU A 782 29.78 -34.67 -42.07
CA GLU A 782 30.23 -35.45 -43.22
C GLU A 782 29.07 -36.15 -43.97
N MET A 783 27.94 -36.44 -43.30
CA MET A 783 26.72 -36.91 -43.98
C MET A 783 26.16 -35.88 -44.98
N ALA A 784 26.44 -34.58 -44.81
CA ALA A 784 26.10 -33.59 -45.84
C ALA A 784 26.88 -33.83 -47.15
N GLY A 785 28.04 -34.52 -47.09
CA GLY A 785 28.75 -35.02 -48.27
C GLY A 785 28.02 -36.20 -48.92
N LEU A 786 27.51 -37.15 -48.13
CA LEU A 786 26.69 -38.28 -48.63
C LEU A 786 25.44 -37.78 -49.35
N THR A 787 24.68 -36.85 -48.76
CA THR A 787 23.49 -36.26 -49.40
C THR A 787 23.85 -35.54 -50.70
N ARG A 788 24.95 -34.77 -50.73
CA ARG A 788 25.43 -34.13 -51.97
C ARG A 788 25.74 -35.12 -53.10
N ILE A 789 26.29 -36.29 -52.79
CA ILE A 789 26.53 -37.37 -53.77
C ILE A 789 25.19 -37.93 -54.29
N VAL A 790 24.21 -38.14 -53.41
CA VAL A 790 22.86 -38.61 -53.79
C VAL A 790 22.14 -37.58 -54.67
N ASP A 791 22.17 -36.30 -54.29
CA ASP A 791 21.55 -35.21 -55.04
C ASP A 791 22.19 -35.02 -56.41
N GLN A 792 23.52 -35.17 -56.51
CA GLN A 792 24.22 -35.11 -57.79
C GLN A 792 23.83 -36.30 -58.68
N MET A 793 23.86 -37.53 -58.13
CA MET A 793 23.40 -38.72 -58.85
C MET A 793 21.93 -38.60 -59.32
N HIS A 794 21.07 -37.96 -58.51
CA HIS A 794 19.67 -37.70 -58.87
C HIS A 794 19.54 -36.67 -59.99
N ARG A 795 20.26 -35.54 -59.91
CA ARG A 795 20.27 -34.51 -60.96
C ARG A 795 20.83 -35.02 -62.28
N ASP A 796 21.90 -35.81 -62.24
CA ASP A 796 22.51 -36.39 -63.45
C ASP A 796 21.57 -37.42 -64.10
N TYR A 797 20.83 -38.19 -63.29
CA TYR A 797 19.74 -39.04 -63.78
C TYR A 797 18.58 -38.23 -64.41
N GLU A 798 18.11 -37.17 -63.75
CA GLU A 798 17.04 -36.32 -64.26
C GLU A 798 17.44 -35.58 -65.54
N ALA A 799 18.70 -35.17 -65.66
CA ALA A 799 19.24 -34.57 -66.88
C ALA A 799 19.18 -35.55 -68.06
N VAL A 800 19.62 -36.80 -67.87
CA VAL A 800 19.51 -37.86 -68.89
C VAL A 800 18.06 -38.17 -69.23
N GLU A 801 17.16 -38.25 -68.23
CA GLU A 801 15.74 -38.51 -68.48
C GLU A 801 15.02 -37.31 -69.16
N ALA A 802 15.46 -36.09 -68.89
CA ALA A 802 14.97 -34.89 -69.59
C ALA A 802 15.52 -34.81 -71.02
N GLU A 803 16.75 -35.26 -71.26
CA GLU A 803 17.34 -35.35 -72.60
C GLU A 803 16.69 -36.47 -73.42
N GLU A 804 16.46 -37.65 -72.84
CA GLU A 804 15.63 -38.71 -73.45
C GLU A 804 14.25 -38.18 -73.80
N ARG A 805 13.53 -37.53 -72.86
CA ARG A 805 12.23 -36.92 -73.13
C ARG A 805 12.27 -35.84 -74.23
N ARG A 806 13.35 -35.05 -74.34
CA ARG A 806 13.54 -34.07 -75.42
C ARG A 806 13.86 -34.75 -76.76
N ALA A 807 14.66 -35.81 -76.78
CA ALA A 807 14.95 -36.58 -77.99
C ALA A 807 13.72 -37.36 -78.47
N GLU A 808 12.89 -37.84 -77.55
CA GLU A 808 11.64 -38.54 -77.81
C GLU A 808 10.54 -37.56 -78.28
N MET A 809 10.45 -36.38 -77.66
CA MET A 809 9.63 -35.27 -78.18
C MET A 809 10.12 -34.81 -79.56
N MET A 810 11.43 -34.69 -79.83
CA MET A 810 11.94 -34.36 -81.17
C MET A 810 11.71 -35.48 -82.19
N ARG A 811 11.72 -36.76 -81.79
CA ARG A 811 11.27 -37.87 -82.63
C ARG A 811 9.77 -37.77 -82.95
N GLN A 812 8.94 -37.46 -81.97
CA GLN A 812 7.50 -37.19 -82.18
C GLN A 812 7.27 -35.94 -83.04
N GLN A 813 8.12 -34.91 -82.95
CA GLN A 813 8.02 -33.69 -83.75
C GLN A 813 8.53 -33.87 -85.18
N GLN A 814 9.51 -34.74 -85.42
CA GLN A 814 9.86 -35.17 -86.77
C GLN A 814 8.74 -36.04 -87.36
N GLN A 815 8.11 -36.90 -86.56
CA GLN A 815 6.93 -37.67 -86.97
C GLN A 815 5.63 -36.84 -87.11
N SER A 816 5.58 -35.60 -86.59
CA SER A 816 4.43 -34.70 -86.80
C SER A 816 4.54 -33.83 -88.07
N SER A 817 5.58 -34.03 -88.90
CA SER A 817 5.78 -33.30 -90.16
C SER A 817 5.11 -33.92 -91.39
N SER A 818 4.44 -35.07 -91.28
CA SER A 818 3.66 -35.66 -92.38
C SER A 818 2.38 -36.40 -91.92
N SER A 819 1.27 -36.09 -92.59
CA SER A 819 -0.01 -36.82 -92.68
C SER A 819 -0.91 -36.98 -91.42
N SER A 820 -1.90 -36.08 -91.36
CA SER A 820 -3.36 -36.34 -91.44
C SER A 820 -4.20 -36.78 -90.21
N SER A 821 -5.39 -36.15 -90.13
CA SER A 821 -6.63 -36.54 -89.40
C SER A 821 -6.46 -36.93 -87.93
N ASN A 822 -6.67 -36.07 -86.93
CA ASN A 822 -7.74 -35.08 -86.72
C ASN A 822 -9.16 -35.65 -86.49
N SER A 823 -9.42 -35.94 -85.21
CA SER A 823 -10.63 -35.58 -84.44
C SER A 823 -11.86 -36.52 -84.34
N SER A 824 -12.32 -36.60 -83.08
CA SER A 824 -13.68 -36.88 -82.58
C SER A 824 -14.13 -38.34 -82.38
N GLY A 825 -14.80 -38.57 -81.24
CA GLY A 825 -15.84 -39.60 -81.09
C GLY A 825 -15.47 -40.89 -80.36
N GLY A 826 -15.30 -40.85 -79.02
CA GLY A 826 -15.14 -42.06 -78.20
C GLY A 826 -15.85 -41.98 -76.84
N GLY A 827 -17.06 -42.56 -76.76
CA GLY A 827 -17.52 -43.23 -75.52
C GLY A 827 -17.02 -44.69 -75.54
N SER A 828 -17.38 -45.57 -74.61
CA SER A 828 -18.30 -45.45 -73.47
C SER A 828 -18.08 -46.64 -72.51
N TRP A 829 -18.29 -46.42 -71.21
CA TRP A 829 -18.77 -47.39 -70.19
C TRP A 829 -17.89 -48.56 -69.70
N ASP A 830 -17.91 -48.71 -68.36
CA ASP A 830 -17.98 -49.94 -67.54
C ASP A 830 -16.90 -51.05 -67.64
N SER A 831 -16.58 -51.80 -66.57
CA SER A 831 -17.11 -51.81 -65.19
C SER A 831 -16.14 -52.53 -64.21
N GLY A 832 -16.35 -52.32 -62.91
CA GLY A 832 -15.96 -53.24 -61.82
C GLY A 832 -14.51 -53.14 -61.31
N SER A 833 -14.21 -53.31 -60.02
CA SER A 833 -14.99 -53.39 -58.79
C SER A 833 -14.00 -53.65 -57.64
N SER A 834 -14.28 -53.04 -56.48
CA SER A 834 -13.96 -53.47 -55.10
C SER A 834 -12.79 -52.79 -54.36
N GLY A 835 -12.97 -52.63 -53.03
CA GLY A 835 -11.88 -52.32 -52.10
C GLY A 835 -12.04 -51.07 -51.22
N GLY A 836 -13.12 -51.03 -50.43
CA GLY A 836 -13.41 -50.12 -49.30
C GLY A 836 -12.36 -49.11 -48.81
N SER A 837 -12.74 -47.83 -48.81
CA SER A 837 -12.12 -46.77 -48.02
C SER A 837 -12.81 -46.62 -46.64
N SER A 838 -12.32 -47.35 -45.64
CA SER A 838 -12.68 -47.11 -44.23
C SER A 838 -11.64 -46.21 -43.57
N ASN A 839 -11.88 -44.90 -43.56
CA ASN A 839 -10.99 -43.94 -42.91
C ASN A 839 -11.37 -43.82 -41.42
N ASN A 840 -10.71 -44.58 -40.55
CA ASN A 840 -10.89 -44.47 -39.09
C ASN A 840 -9.62 -44.85 -38.33
N GLY A 841 -9.26 -44.02 -37.34
CA GLY A 841 -8.43 -44.39 -36.20
C GLY A 841 -6.90 -44.33 -36.36
N GLY A 842 -6.26 -43.52 -35.50
CA GLY A 842 -5.20 -44.11 -34.67
C GLY A 842 -3.90 -43.34 -34.50
N ASN A 843 -3.90 -42.41 -33.56
CA ASN A 843 -2.85 -42.21 -32.52
C ASN A 843 -1.38 -41.98 -32.91
N SER A 844 -0.96 -40.72 -32.68
CA SER A 844 0.27 -40.33 -31.99
C SER A 844 -0.13 -39.14 -31.09
N SER A 845 0.26 -38.97 -29.82
CA SER A 845 1.19 -39.70 -28.94
C SER A 845 0.78 -39.52 -27.47
N GLY A 846 0.95 -40.54 -26.63
CA GLY A 846 1.32 -40.34 -25.21
C GLY A 846 2.83 -40.56 -25.07
N GLY A 847 3.54 -40.05 -24.06
CA GLY A 847 3.11 -39.32 -22.88
C GLY A 847 3.84 -39.86 -21.63
N SER A 848 4.55 -39.00 -20.90
CA SER A 848 5.00 -39.26 -19.52
C SER A 848 5.64 -38.01 -18.90
N ASN A 849 5.17 -37.68 -17.69
CA ASN A 849 5.72 -36.86 -16.61
C ASN A 849 7.19 -36.40 -16.75
N TRP A 850 7.46 -35.12 -16.48
CA TRP A 850 7.57 -34.65 -15.09
C TRP A 850 6.53 -33.56 -14.85
#